data_AF-F4CAY7-F1
#
_entry.id   AF-F4CAY7-F1
#
_cell.length_a   1.000
_cell.length_b   1.000
_cell.length_c   1.000
_cell.angle_alpha   90.00
_cell.angle_beta   90.00
_cell.angle_gamma   90.00
#
_symmetry.space_group_name_H-M   'P 1'
#
loop_
_entity.id
_entity.type
_entity.pdbx_description
1 polymer ?
#
loop_
_entity_poly.entity_id
_entity_poly.type
_entity_poly.pdbx_seq_one_letter_code
_entity_poly.pdbx_strand_id
1 'polypeptide(L)'
;MRLKFCYTFLLLSCAIWKVEAAKYLFLVAGQSNSVGKGDASLAPAVMPGVAYEYVYQADSLRPLIDPVGVNELDFESAKAGSAWPAFADTFYQLTGDTIVLVPAARGGSSCHEKAELDNYGTWAVSGRLFNNALRKVGAAMKKTGLPLSGIIWLQGERDANAMNKGKLVQAEYERSLKELIVRFRSAMHASTPFFIVKTGYYNNHPRVGFDQVRASQDQVAKQMDSVYIAFEGTNLFINSGLMTDEIHYNQEGLNKVGDSLAFKIANKLGIAEQNLPKTGALHVMGVEEFKLRKGVANFFKKAEERNKLRVGYIGGSITQADKGYRKQTTELLKALLPNNELVELAAGIPGTDADLGACRVADQLLSKQPDLVFIEFAVNGGFPQGMEGIIRQIKKTDPQIDICLVYAATVGQLKAYQEGRVLTHIAKLERLADHYQLPSVHMALYPAWMVQQEKLIAKGDGGNTLGKPIFTEDGVHPLPTGGNLYAAAIVRMFRAALELFASGKEAVPDLPDAMYVDNWEQAQWVNPQEGAIFSDGWKEIPTTGRLQQFGVWFPTVMTADKAGASCTIRFEGDAVGLFDIGGPEVGQLKVMLDGREVQMLVDKGVRYNVVPEGLAVLNRFNINCNNRYRGQFFVLQTAPGKHEVTFSIDKIIPDKREILGADQLNDITEHPEKYAHAQIYIGKILVKGDILDEK
;
A
#
# COMPACT_ATOMS: atom_id res chain seq x y z
N MET A 1 10.84 56.55 31.01
CA MET A 1 9.75 55.57 30.97
C MET A 1 10.09 54.55 29.87
N ARG A 2 10.67 53.39 30.23
CA ARG A 2 11.05 52.32 29.29
C ARG A 2 10.15 51.11 29.56
N LEU A 3 9.32 50.74 28.59
CA LEU A 3 8.44 49.57 28.65
C LEU A 3 9.26 48.30 28.31
N LYS A 4 9.21 47.30 29.20
CA LYS A 4 9.85 45.99 29.02
C LYS A 4 8.98 45.11 28.13
N PHE A 5 9.58 44.56 27.08
CA PHE A 5 9.02 43.42 26.33
C PHE A 5 9.25 42.13 27.12
N CYS A 6 8.18 41.41 27.46
CA CYS A 6 8.24 40.04 27.94
C CYS A 6 8.17 39.09 26.74
N TYR A 7 9.26 38.36 26.48
CA TYR A 7 9.25 37.20 25.59
C TYR A 7 8.82 35.98 26.39
N THR A 8 7.63 35.45 26.09
CA THR A 8 7.20 34.14 26.58
C THR A 8 7.81 33.08 25.68
N PHE A 9 8.82 32.36 26.17
CA PHE A 9 9.34 31.16 25.51
C PHE A 9 8.28 30.06 25.59
N LEU A 10 7.69 29.68 24.45
CA LEU A 10 6.97 28.41 24.32
C LEU A 10 8.00 27.28 24.35
N LEU A 11 8.13 26.61 25.50
CA LEU A 11 8.80 25.31 25.59
C LEU A 11 7.95 24.29 24.82
N LEU A 12 8.34 24.00 23.57
CA LEU A 12 7.92 22.78 22.89
C LEU A 12 8.43 21.59 23.72
N SER A 13 7.53 20.96 24.45
CA SER A 13 7.77 19.66 25.05
C SER A 13 7.96 18.65 23.92
N CYS A 14 9.21 18.43 23.50
CA CYS A 14 9.58 17.18 22.86
C CYS A 14 9.26 16.08 23.87
N ALA A 15 8.17 15.34 23.65
CA ALA A 15 8.01 14.04 24.28
C ALA A 15 9.19 13.19 23.78
N ILE A 16 10.24 13.14 24.60
CA ILE A 16 11.34 12.20 24.41
C ILE A 16 10.73 10.84 24.69
N TRP A 17 10.28 10.15 23.63
CA TRP A 17 10.05 8.73 23.73
C TRP A 17 11.37 8.13 24.21
N LYS A 18 11.37 7.54 25.41
CA LYS A 18 12.49 6.71 25.83
C LYS A 18 12.54 5.58 24.81
N VAL A 19 13.49 5.67 23.86
CA VAL A 19 13.92 4.49 23.12
C VAL A 19 14.34 3.51 24.19
N GLU A 20 13.59 2.42 24.35
CA GLU A 20 14.00 1.36 25.26
C GLU A 20 15.34 0.85 24.72
N ALA A 21 16.39 1.00 25.52
CA ALA A 21 17.73 0.64 25.09
C ALA A 21 17.70 -0.82 24.64
N ALA A 22 18.16 -1.07 23.40
CA ALA A 22 18.26 -2.42 22.86
C ALA A 22 18.90 -3.35 23.88
N LYS A 23 18.34 -4.55 24.06
CA LYS A 23 18.80 -5.50 25.08
C LYS A 23 19.72 -6.56 24.50
N TYR A 24 19.52 -6.93 23.24
CA TYR A 24 20.28 -7.99 22.58
C TYR A 24 20.89 -7.54 21.26
N LEU A 25 22.07 -8.07 20.96
CA LEU A 25 22.79 -7.84 19.71
C LEU A 25 23.10 -9.17 19.05
N PHE A 26 22.63 -9.38 17.83
CA PHE A 26 22.83 -10.63 17.08
C PHE A 26 23.60 -10.38 15.79
N LEU A 27 24.64 -11.18 15.55
CA LEU A 27 25.31 -11.26 14.26
C LEU A 27 24.52 -12.19 13.35
N VAL A 28 24.21 -11.74 12.14
CA VAL A 28 23.54 -12.56 11.12
C VAL A 28 24.56 -12.84 10.01
N ALA A 29 25.04 -14.08 9.95
CA ALA A 29 26.08 -14.51 9.01
C ALA A 29 25.57 -15.61 8.07
N GLY A 30 26.21 -15.74 6.91
CA GLY A 30 25.94 -16.81 5.95
C GLY A 30 25.93 -16.32 4.50
N GLN A 31 25.05 -16.93 3.69
CA GLN A 31 24.99 -16.70 2.23
C GLN A 31 23.65 -16.14 1.73
N SER A 32 23.27 -16.38 0.48
CA SER A 32 22.15 -15.70 -0.20
C SER A 32 20.78 -15.85 0.49
N ASN A 33 20.47 -17.02 1.08
CA ASN A 33 19.25 -17.20 1.88
C ASN A 33 19.29 -16.43 3.22
N SER A 34 20.49 -16.11 3.72
CA SER A 34 20.71 -15.20 4.86
C SER A 34 20.66 -13.72 4.43
N VAL A 35 21.14 -13.39 3.23
CA VAL A 35 20.98 -12.04 2.66
C VAL A 35 19.51 -11.69 2.46
N GLY A 36 18.71 -12.63 1.96
CA GLY A 36 17.29 -12.43 1.68
C GLY A 36 17.01 -12.15 0.20
N LYS A 37 16.13 -12.97 -0.38
CA LYS A 37 15.69 -12.91 -1.79
C LYS A 37 14.16 -12.92 -1.92
N GLY A 38 13.44 -12.76 -0.81
CA GLY A 38 11.98 -12.77 -0.78
C GLY A 38 11.36 -11.47 -1.29
N ASP A 39 10.04 -11.37 -1.18
CA ASP A 39 9.26 -10.16 -1.44
C ASP A 39 8.98 -9.43 -0.12
N ALA A 40 9.60 -8.25 0.05
CA ALA A 40 9.47 -7.44 1.26
C ALA A 40 8.02 -7.04 1.61
N SER A 41 7.10 -7.04 0.64
CA SER A 41 5.70 -6.71 0.90
C SER A 41 4.94 -7.79 1.66
N LEU A 42 5.47 -9.01 1.65
CA LEU A 42 4.95 -10.16 2.38
C LEU A 42 5.68 -10.35 3.72
N ALA A 43 6.70 -9.53 4.01
CA ALA A 43 7.39 -9.52 5.29
C ALA A 43 6.53 -8.77 6.33
N PRO A 44 6.57 -9.16 7.61
CA PRO A 44 5.91 -8.38 8.66
C PRO A 44 6.58 -7.01 8.80
N ALA A 45 5.78 -6.00 9.16
CA ALA A 45 6.30 -4.67 9.47
C ALA A 45 6.75 -4.64 10.93
N VAL A 46 8.02 -4.36 11.17
CA VAL A 46 8.55 -4.23 12.52
C VAL A 46 8.13 -2.88 13.10
N MET A 47 7.60 -2.88 14.32
CA MET A 47 7.21 -1.65 15.01
C MET A 47 8.41 -0.70 15.19
N PRO A 48 8.25 0.62 15.00
CA PRO A 48 9.32 1.57 15.22
C PRO A 48 9.83 1.49 16.67
N GLY A 49 11.16 1.45 16.83
CA GLY A 49 11.80 1.36 18.13
C GLY A 49 12.04 -0.06 18.65
N VAL A 50 11.49 -1.09 18.00
CA VAL A 50 11.58 -2.48 18.47
C VAL A 50 12.87 -3.18 18.03
N ALA A 51 13.29 -2.97 16.78
CA ALA A 51 14.51 -3.56 16.27
C ALA A 51 15.26 -2.63 15.35
N TYR A 52 16.57 -2.81 15.34
CA TYR A 52 17.50 -2.02 14.55
C TYR A 52 18.44 -2.91 13.76
N GLU A 53 18.89 -2.44 12.60
CA GLU A 53 20.11 -2.91 11.97
C GLU A 53 21.27 -1.95 12.23
N TYR A 54 22.47 -2.49 12.38
CA TYR A 54 23.70 -1.70 12.41
C TYR A 54 24.29 -1.54 11.01
N VAL A 55 24.52 -0.28 10.61
CA VAL A 55 25.18 0.09 9.35
C VAL A 55 26.60 0.59 9.65
N TYR A 56 27.61 -0.11 9.14
CA TYR A 56 29.01 0.11 9.50
C TYR A 56 29.57 1.41 8.93
N GLN A 57 29.39 1.67 7.63
CA GLN A 57 29.95 2.87 6.99
C GLN A 57 29.41 4.16 7.58
N ALA A 58 28.14 4.16 8.00
CA ALA A 58 27.49 5.31 8.63
C ALA A 58 27.66 5.35 10.16
N ASP A 59 28.24 4.30 10.76
CA ASP A 59 28.26 4.05 12.20
C ASP A 59 26.92 4.40 12.88
N SER A 60 25.84 3.82 12.37
CA SER A 60 24.47 4.19 12.77
C SER A 60 23.59 2.97 13.01
N LEU A 61 22.63 3.11 13.92
CA LEU A 61 21.50 2.21 14.06
C LEU A 61 20.35 2.74 13.22
N ARG A 62 19.80 1.90 12.35
CA ARG A 62 18.60 2.21 11.55
C ARG A 62 17.48 1.26 11.96
N PRO A 63 16.21 1.68 11.91
CA PRO A 63 15.10 0.74 12.13
C PRO A 63 15.23 -0.47 11.21
N LEU A 64 14.96 -1.66 11.74
CA LEU A 64 15.04 -2.90 10.96
C LEU A 64 13.86 -2.98 9.99
N ILE A 65 14.12 -2.61 8.74
CA ILE A 65 13.13 -2.56 7.66
C ILE A 65 13.77 -3.17 6.41
N ASP A 66 13.02 -4.03 5.72
CA ASP A 66 13.47 -4.55 4.43
C ASP A 66 13.57 -3.43 3.36
N PRO A 67 14.58 -3.48 2.47
CA PRO A 67 15.63 -4.51 2.40
C PRO A 67 16.68 -4.35 3.52
N VAL A 68 16.91 -5.42 4.29
CA VAL A 68 17.89 -5.44 5.41
C VAL A 68 19.32 -5.59 4.88
N GLY A 69 20.27 -4.91 5.53
CA GLY A 69 21.68 -4.91 5.17
C GLY A 69 22.08 -3.74 4.26
N VAL A 70 23.39 -3.59 4.09
CA VAL A 70 24.03 -2.58 3.22
C VAL A 70 25.22 -3.25 2.53
N ASN A 71 25.49 -2.86 1.29
CA ASN A 71 26.66 -3.32 0.53
C ASN A 71 27.93 -2.68 1.10
N GLU A 72 28.54 -3.33 2.09
CA GLU A 72 29.74 -2.87 2.78
C GLU A 72 30.54 -4.06 3.31
N LEU A 73 31.87 -3.92 3.43
CA LEU A 73 32.75 -4.96 3.96
C LEU A 73 32.55 -6.35 3.29
N ASP A 74 32.36 -6.38 1.96
CA ASP A 74 32.03 -7.58 1.17
C ASP A 74 30.68 -8.25 1.51
N PHE A 75 29.83 -7.65 2.34
CA PHE A 75 28.48 -8.13 2.60
C PHE A 75 27.46 -7.49 1.66
N GLU A 76 26.27 -8.09 1.60
CA GLU A 76 25.19 -7.66 0.70
C GLU A 76 23.96 -7.18 1.47
N SER A 77 23.31 -6.17 0.91
CA SER A 77 21.90 -5.87 1.20
C SER A 77 20.99 -6.94 0.60
N ALA A 78 19.88 -7.23 1.28
CA ALA A 78 18.76 -7.94 0.69
C ALA A 78 18.32 -7.28 -0.63
N LYS A 79 17.85 -8.09 -1.58
CA LYS A 79 17.30 -7.56 -2.85
C LYS A 79 15.93 -6.92 -2.63
N ALA A 80 15.12 -7.55 -1.78
CA ALA A 80 13.82 -7.07 -1.36
C ALA A 80 13.58 -7.58 0.06
N GLY A 81 12.93 -8.73 0.22
CA GLY A 81 12.56 -9.27 1.53
C GLY A 81 13.58 -10.25 2.15
N SER A 82 13.62 -10.30 3.48
CA SER A 82 14.51 -11.16 4.27
C SER A 82 13.77 -11.86 5.42
N ALA A 83 14.43 -12.78 6.13
CA ALA A 83 13.87 -13.44 7.32
C ALA A 83 13.86 -12.52 8.56
N TRP A 84 14.54 -11.38 8.49
CA TRP A 84 14.93 -10.61 9.67
C TRP A 84 13.81 -9.77 10.27
N PRO A 85 12.90 -9.17 9.47
CA PRO A 85 11.69 -8.57 10.03
C PRO A 85 10.83 -9.58 10.81
N ALA A 86 10.65 -10.80 10.30
CA ALA A 86 9.90 -11.84 10.99
C ALA A 86 10.59 -12.31 12.28
N PHE A 87 11.91 -12.46 12.24
CA PHE A 87 12.69 -12.73 13.45
C PHE A 87 12.47 -11.65 14.52
N ALA A 88 12.61 -10.37 14.14
CA ALA A 88 12.49 -9.26 15.08
C ALA A 88 11.07 -9.10 15.64
N ASP A 89 10.05 -9.17 14.78
CA ASP A 89 8.65 -9.06 15.16
C ASP A 89 8.26 -10.18 16.13
N THR A 90 8.56 -11.44 15.77
CA THR A 90 8.28 -12.59 16.64
C THR A 90 9.11 -12.55 17.93
N PHE A 91 10.37 -12.14 17.89
CA PHE A 91 11.20 -12.03 19.11
C PHE A 91 10.62 -11.01 20.09
N TYR A 92 10.21 -9.84 19.59
CA TYR A 92 9.58 -8.82 20.43
C TYR A 92 8.23 -9.27 20.98
N GLN A 93 7.40 -9.93 20.17
CA GLN A 93 6.13 -10.48 20.65
C GLN A 93 6.35 -11.49 21.78
N LEU A 94 7.37 -12.34 21.66
CA LEU A 94 7.68 -13.33 22.68
C LEU A 94 8.22 -12.71 23.97
N THR A 95 9.11 -11.71 23.86
CA THR A 95 9.96 -11.29 24.99
C THR A 95 9.67 -9.89 25.50
N GLY A 96 9.04 -9.03 24.70
CA GLY A 96 8.97 -7.59 24.92
C GLY A 96 10.31 -6.86 24.76
N ASP A 97 11.38 -7.57 24.37
CA ASP A 97 12.73 -7.02 24.34
C ASP A 97 13.13 -6.54 22.95
N THR A 98 13.91 -5.45 22.93
CA THR A 98 14.37 -4.79 21.71
C THR A 98 15.75 -5.31 21.29
N ILE A 99 16.00 -5.37 19.97
CA ILE A 99 17.21 -6.02 19.43
C ILE A 99 17.98 -5.15 18.44
N VAL A 100 19.28 -5.43 18.29
CA VAL A 100 20.13 -4.95 17.20
C VAL A 100 20.61 -6.15 16.38
N LEU A 101 20.33 -6.14 15.08
CA LEU A 101 20.92 -7.06 14.13
C LEU A 101 22.16 -6.46 13.48
N VAL A 102 23.16 -7.30 13.27
CA VAL A 102 24.36 -6.97 12.49
C VAL A 102 24.38 -7.86 11.24
N PRO A 103 23.81 -7.40 10.11
CA PRO A 103 23.79 -8.18 8.88
C PRO A 103 25.19 -8.31 8.28
N ALA A 104 25.67 -9.54 8.13
CA ALA A 104 27.00 -9.88 7.64
C ALA A 104 26.93 -11.13 6.75
N ALA A 105 25.99 -11.15 5.81
CA ALA A 105 25.82 -12.25 4.85
C ALA A 105 26.28 -11.84 3.44
N ARG A 106 26.77 -12.81 2.67
CA ARG A 106 27.24 -12.60 1.30
C ARG A 106 26.76 -13.72 0.39
N GLY A 107 25.93 -13.41 -0.60
CA GLY A 107 25.48 -14.37 -1.60
C GLY A 107 26.63 -15.12 -2.25
N GLY A 108 26.45 -16.41 -2.53
CA GLY A 108 27.47 -17.26 -3.16
C GLY A 108 28.69 -17.61 -2.31
N SER A 109 28.82 -17.08 -1.08
CA SER A 109 29.94 -17.40 -0.19
C SER A 109 29.93 -18.85 0.29
N SER A 110 31.12 -19.39 0.55
CA SER A 110 31.31 -20.76 1.08
C SER A 110 31.79 -20.76 2.53
N CYS A 111 31.51 -21.85 3.25
CA CYS A 111 32.15 -22.09 4.55
C CYS A 111 33.62 -22.50 4.35
N HIS A 112 33.87 -23.40 3.39
CA HIS A 112 35.17 -23.97 3.10
C HIS A 112 35.80 -23.36 1.83
N GLU A 113 37.12 -23.16 1.83
CA GLU A 113 37.88 -22.56 0.72
C GLU A 113 37.78 -23.35 -0.61
N LYS A 114 37.83 -24.68 -0.58
CA LYS A 114 37.57 -25.53 -1.76
C LYS A 114 36.20 -25.33 -2.43
N ALA A 115 35.23 -24.76 -1.72
CA ALA A 115 33.91 -24.45 -2.25
C ALA A 115 33.78 -22.98 -2.70
N GLU A 116 34.81 -22.16 -2.45
CA GLU A 116 34.82 -20.75 -2.83
C GLU A 116 34.69 -20.60 -4.35
N LEU A 117 33.90 -19.62 -4.75
CA LEU A 117 33.84 -19.14 -6.13
C LEU A 117 34.46 -17.75 -6.17
N ASP A 118 35.45 -17.55 -7.04
CA ASP A 118 36.10 -16.28 -7.39
C ASP A 118 35.92 -15.16 -6.34
N ASN A 119 35.19 -14.10 -6.68
CA ASN A 119 35.06 -12.90 -5.86
C ASN A 119 33.95 -12.98 -4.78
N TYR A 120 33.29 -14.13 -4.60
CA TYR A 120 32.19 -14.25 -3.63
C TYR A 120 32.67 -14.37 -2.17
N GLY A 121 33.91 -14.83 -1.95
CA GLY A 121 34.52 -14.93 -0.64
C GLY A 121 34.18 -16.21 0.12
N THR A 122 35.07 -16.60 1.04
CA THR A 122 34.87 -17.71 1.98
C THR A 122 34.92 -17.27 3.44
N TRP A 123 34.26 -18.05 4.30
CA TRP A 123 34.32 -17.94 5.76
C TRP A 123 35.51 -18.71 6.38
N ALA A 124 36.22 -19.50 5.57
CA ALA A 124 37.42 -20.24 5.98
C ALA A 124 38.54 -19.31 6.50
N VAL A 125 39.63 -19.89 7.00
CA VAL A 125 40.79 -19.14 7.52
C VAL A 125 41.44 -18.28 6.45
N SER A 126 41.48 -18.79 5.21
CA SER A 126 41.97 -18.12 4.02
C SER A 126 41.09 -16.94 3.56
N GLY A 127 39.84 -16.89 4.02
CA GLY A 127 38.84 -15.94 3.56
C GLY A 127 38.78 -14.63 4.33
N ARG A 128 38.17 -13.62 3.69
CA ARG A 128 38.03 -12.26 4.25
C ARG A 128 36.75 -12.03 5.06
N LEU A 129 35.71 -12.83 4.83
CA LEU A 129 34.37 -12.58 5.39
C LEU A 129 34.35 -12.63 6.92
N PHE A 130 35.10 -13.56 7.53
CA PHE A 130 35.21 -13.65 8.99
C PHE A 130 35.75 -12.36 9.62
N ASN A 131 36.89 -11.85 9.11
CA ASN A 131 37.51 -10.64 9.67
C ASN A 131 36.64 -9.40 9.44
N ASN A 132 35.94 -9.34 8.30
CA ASN A 132 34.98 -8.28 8.02
C ASN A 132 33.77 -8.34 8.98
N ALA A 133 33.26 -9.54 9.28
CA ALA A 133 32.18 -9.72 10.25
C ALA A 133 32.62 -9.28 11.66
N LEU A 134 33.84 -9.63 12.08
CA LEU A 134 34.40 -9.18 13.37
C LEU A 134 34.50 -7.65 13.46
N ARG A 135 34.99 -6.98 12.40
CA ARG A 135 35.04 -5.52 12.34
C ARG A 135 33.64 -4.92 12.50
N LYS A 136 32.67 -5.47 11.76
CA LYS A 136 31.31 -4.96 11.73
C LYS A 136 30.63 -5.10 13.09
N VAL A 137 30.65 -6.30 13.68
CA VAL A 137 29.97 -6.57 14.94
C VAL A 137 30.72 -5.96 16.13
N GLY A 138 32.05 -5.86 16.09
CA GLY A 138 32.83 -5.13 17.09
C GLY A 138 32.51 -3.63 17.12
N ALA A 139 32.31 -3.02 15.94
CA ALA A 139 31.85 -1.63 15.85
C ALA A 139 30.41 -1.48 16.38
N ALA A 140 29.52 -2.41 16.06
CA ALA A 140 28.16 -2.43 16.59
C ALA A 140 28.12 -2.54 18.13
N MET A 141 28.91 -3.45 18.71
CA MET A 141 29.05 -3.61 20.17
C MET A 141 29.59 -2.33 20.81
N LYS A 142 30.60 -1.69 20.20
CA LYS A 142 31.14 -0.41 20.68
C LYS A 142 30.09 0.71 20.62
N LYS A 143 29.29 0.76 19.56
CA LYS A 143 28.26 1.80 19.35
C LYS A 143 27.12 1.67 20.35
N THR A 144 26.70 0.43 20.63
CA THR A 144 25.52 0.11 21.44
C THR A 144 25.86 -0.09 22.91
N GLY A 145 27.11 -0.43 23.24
CA GLY A 145 27.49 -0.91 24.57
C GLY A 145 27.03 -2.34 24.86
N LEU A 146 26.41 -3.03 23.89
CA LEU A 146 25.87 -4.37 24.08
C LEU A 146 26.92 -5.45 23.78
N PRO A 147 26.94 -6.55 24.56
CA PRO A 147 27.69 -7.73 24.20
C PRO A 147 27.00 -8.47 23.04
N LEU A 148 27.77 -9.23 22.28
CA LEU A 148 27.22 -10.14 21.28
C LEU A 148 26.41 -11.25 21.98
N SER A 149 25.11 -11.25 21.77
CA SER A 149 24.16 -12.17 22.40
C SER A 149 24.09 -13.53 21.70
N GLY A 150 24.43 -13.58 20.41
CA GLY A 150 24.51 -14.82 19.64
C GLY A 150 24.82 -14.57 18.17
N ILE A 151 25.14 -15.66 17.47
CA ILE A 151 25.39 -15.66 16.02
C ILE A 151 24.36 -16.55 15.34
N ILE A 152 23.65 -15.99 14.36
CA ILE A 152 22.72 -16.71 13.49
C ILE A 152 23.46 -17.08 12.20
N TRP A 153 23.40 -18.36 11.83
CA TRP A 153 24.11 -18.92 10.69
C TRP A 153 23.16 -19.62 9.72
N LEU A 154 23.08 -19.09 8.49
CA LEU A 154 22.30 -19.66 7.39
C LEU A 154 23.20 -19.77 6.14
N GLN A 155 23.85 -20.93 6.01
CA GLN A 155 24.82 -21.23 4.96
C GLN A 155 24.95 -22.74 4.73
N GLY A 156 25.37 -23.12 3.53
CA GLY A 156 25.89 -24.46 3.23
C GLY A 156 25.62 -24.92 1.80
N GLU A 157 24.76 -24.23 1.06
CA GLU A 157 24.35 -24.64 -0.29
C GLU A 157 25.56 -24.60 -1.26
N ARG A 158 26.48 -23.64 -1.07
CA ARG A 158 27.70 -23.54 -1.88
C ARG A 158 28.64 -24.73 -1.66
N ASP A 159 28.80 -25.14 -0.41
CA ASP A 159 29.63 -26.27 0.00
C ASP A 159 29.00 -27.61 -0.44
N ALA A 160 27.68 -27.74 -0.33
CA ALA A 160 26.92 -28.88 -0.86
C ALA A 160 27.15 -29.04 -2.37
N ASN A 161 27.13 -27.93 -3.12
CA ASN A 161 27.44 -27.94 -4.55
C ASN A 161 28.89 -28.35 -4.85
N ALA A 162 29.84 -28.02 -3.97
CA ALA A 162 31.22 -28.49 -4.12
C ALA A 162 31.36 -29.99 -3.83
N MET A 163 30.64 -30.51 -2.83
CA MET A 163 30.58 -31.93 -2.50
C MET A 163 29.97 -32.76 -3.63
N ASN A 164 28.85 -32.29 -4.19
CA ASN A 164 28.22 -32.91 -5.36
C ASN A 164 29.15 -32.96 -6.59
N LYS A 165 30.14 -32.06 -6.68
CA LYS A 165 31.17 -32.04 -7.73
C LYS A 165 32.44 -32.80 -7.34
N GLY A 166 32.46 -33.49 -6.21
CA GLY A 166 33.64 -34.21 -5.70
C GLY A 166 34.81 -33.30 -5.29
N LYS A 167 34.59 -31.98 -5.14
CA LYS A 167 35.64 -31.00 -4.81
C LYS A 167 35.88 -30.86 -3.30
N LEU A 168 34.88 -31.20 -2.50
CA LEU A 168 34.88 -31.08 -1.04
C LEU A 168 34.34 -32.39 -0.46
N VAL A 169 34.90 -32.86 0.66
CA VAL A 169 34.31 -34.00 1.38
C VAL A 169 33.65 -33.55 2.69
N GLN A 170 32.71 -34.34 3.19
CA GLN A 170 31.91 -34.02 4.38
C GLN A 170 32.77 -33.60 5.60
N ALA A 171 33.81 -34.37 5.91
CA ALA A 171 34.67 -34.12 7.06
C ALA A 171 35.43 -32.77 6.98
N GLU A 172 35.74 -32.31 5.76
CA GLU A 172 36.40 -31.02 5.55
C GLU A 172 35.46 -29.85 5.87
N TYR A 173 34.22 -29.91 5.40
CA TYR A 173 33.19 -28.93 5.76
C TYR A 173 32.90 -28.92 7.25
N GLU A 174 32.72 -30.09 7.87
CA GLU A 174 32.47 -30.19 9.31
C GLU A 174 33.59 -29.54 10.12
N ARG A 175 34.85 -29.82 9.77
CA ARG A 175 36.02 -29.21 10.40
C ARG A 175 36.04 -27.70 10.19
N SER A 176 35.80 -27.22 8.98
CA SER A 176 35.79 -25.78 8.68
C SER A 176 34.70 -25.03 9.45
N LEU A 177 33.51 -25.60 9.61
CA LEU A 177 32.44 -25.01 10.42
C LEU A 177 32.81 -24.95 11.91
N LYS A 178 33.42 -26.01 12.46
CA LYS A 178 33.93 -26.00 13.85
C LYS A 178 35.01 -24.93 14.03
N GLU A 179 35.97 -24.87 13.12
CA GLU A 179 37.05 -23.87 13.14
C GLU A 179 36.47 -22.44 13.09
N LEU A 180 35.46 -22.18 12.25
CA LEU A 180 34.77 -20.90 12.20
C LEU A 180 34.14 -20.52 13.54
N ILE A 181 33.41 -21.43 14.18
CA ILE A 181 32.76 -21.21 15.48
C ILE A 181 33.80 -20.93 16.56
N VAL A 182 34.89 -21.72 16.60
CA VAL A 182 36.00 -21.50 17.53
C VAL A 182 36.63 -20.12 17.33
N ARG A 183 36.86 -19.71 16.08
CA ARG A 183 37.44 -18.39 15.77
C ARG A 183 36.55 -17.25 16.26
N PHE A 184 35.23 -17.33 16.07
CA PHE A 184 34.30 -16.32 16.62
C PHE A 184 34.34 -16.27 18.15
N ARG A 185 34.35 -17.43 18.80
CA ARG A 185 34.42 -17.54 20.27
C ARG A 185 35.72 -16.99 20.83
N SER A 186 36.84 -17.24 20.17
CA SER A 186 38.15 -16.71 20.56
C SER A 186 38.24 -15.19 20.38
N ALA A 187 37.62 -14.65 19.33
CA ALA A 187 37.68 -13.22 19.04
C ALA A 187 36.72 -12.38 19.90
N MET A 188 35.59 -12.94 20.31
CA MET A 188 34.51 -12.18 20.96
C MET A 188 34.30 -12.61 22.41
N HIS A 189 33.70 -13.78 22.61
CA HIS A 189 33.52 -14.38 23.93
C HIS A 189 33.38 -15.89 23.80
N ALA A 190 34.05 -16.64 24.68
CA ALA A 190 34.19 -18.09 24.56
C ALA A 190 32.85 -18.85 24.58
N SER A 191 31.84 -18.29 25.26
CA SER A 191 30.50 -18.89 25.39
C SER A 191 29.47 -18.38 24.37
N THR A 192 29.87 -17.60 23.35
CA THR A 192 28.91 -17.02 22.40
C THR A 192 28.07 -18.13 21.73
N PRO A 193 26.73 -18.12 21.88
CA PRO A 193 25.86 -19.12 21.28
C PRO A 193 25.82 -19.02 19.74
N PHE A 194 25.73 -20.17 19.08
CA PHE A 194 25.66 -20.26 17.62
C PHE A 194 24.37 -20.99 17.20
N PHE A 195 23.54 -20.33 16.40
CA PHE A 195 22.22 -20.80 15.98
C PHE A 195 22.22 -21.10 14.49
N ILE A 196 22.18 -22.38 14.13
CA ILE A 196 22.25 -22.86 12.76
C ILE A 196 20.85 -23.07 12.21
N VAL A 197 20.56 -22.44 11.08
CA VAL A 197 19.47 -22.84 10.20
C VAL A 197 20.03 -23.87 9.22
N LYS A 198 19.47 -25.09 9.22
CA LYS A 198 20.00 -26.15 8.35
C LYS A 198 19.81 -25.79 6.90
N THR A 199 20.76 -26.20 6.08
CA THR A 199 20.78 -25.93 4.64
C THR A 199 19.58 -26.58 3.95
N GLY A 200 18.83 -25.81 3.15
CA GLY A 200 17.74 -26.31 2.33
C GLY A 200 18.23 -27.04 1.09
N TYR A 201 17.32 -27.59 0.31
CA TYR A 201 17.66 -28.28 -0.93
C TYR A 201 17.59 -27.35 -2.14
N TYR A 202 18.43 -27.63 -3.13
CA TYR A 202 18.35 -27.05 -4.46
C TYR A 202 17.44 -27.95 -5.32
N ASN A 203 16.36 -27.38 -5.86
CA ASN A 203 15.47 -28.04 -6.81
C ASN A 203 16.23 -28.57 -8.05
N ASN A 204 15.84 -29.74 -8.56
CA ASN A 204 16.47 -30.38 -9.72
C ASN A 204 18.01 -30.58 -9.61
N HIS A 205 18.56 -30.67 -8.40
CA HIS A 205 20.00 -30.80 -8.15
C HIS A 205 20.32 -32.06 -7.32
N PRO A 206 21.50 -32.70 -7.48
CA PRO A 206 21.92 -33.80 -6.61
C PRO A 206 21.84 -33.46 -5.12
N ARG A 207 21.25 -34.38 -4.32
CA ARG A 207 21.00 -34.18 -2.87
C ARG A 207 22.15 -34.59 -1.97
N VAL A 208 23.02 -35.50 -2.43
CA VAL A 208 24.07 -36.13 -1.59
C VAL A 208 24.92 -35.10 -0.84
N GLY A 209 25.42 -34.07 -1.53
CA GLY A 209 26.19 -33.00 -0.90
C GLY A 209 25.40 -32.17 0.10
N PHE A 210 24.10 -31.95 -0.13
CA PHE A 210 23.23 -31.24 0.81
C PHE A 210 22.96 -32.08 2.06
N ASP A 211 22.74 -33.38 1.90
CA ASP A 211 22.56 -34.30 3.02
C ASP A 211 23.84 -34.38 3.88
N GLN A 212 25.01 -34.40 3.24
CA GLN A 212 26.32 -34.36 3.92
C GLN A 212 26.53 -33.06 4.70
N VAL A 213 26.20 -31.89 4.12
CA VAL A 213 26.25 -30.60 4.80
C VAL A 213 25.30 -30.57 6.00
N ARG A 214 24.05 -31.01 5.83
CA ARG A 214 23.04 -31.06 6.89
C ARG A 214 23.47 -32.00 8.03
N ALA A 215 24.00 -33.17 7.71
CA ALA A 215 24.53 -34.11 8.71
C ALA A 215 25.72 -33.52 9.48
N SER A 216 26.60 -32.79 8.79
CA SER A 216 27.71 -32.08 9.44
C SER A 216 27.22 -30.99 10.38
N GLN A 217 26.19 -30.22 10.00
CA GLN A 217 25.56 -29.22 10.86
C GLN A 217 24.99 -29.86 12.14
N ASP A 218 24.31 -31.01 12.03
CA ASP A 218 23.84 -31.77 13.19
C ASP A 218 25.00 -32.24 14.07
N GLN A 219 26.08 -32.74 13.46
CA GLN A 219 27.22 -33.25 14.19
C GLN A 219 27.96 -32.15 14.96
N VAL A 220 28.14 -30.99 14.34
CA VAL A 220 28.72 -29.82 15.01
C VAL A 220 27.86 -29.39 16.20
N ALA A 221 26.53 -29.30 16.02
CA ALA A 221 25.62 -28.93 17.10
C ALA A 221 25.60 -29.95 18.26
N LYS A 222 25.82 -31.25 17.98
CA LYS A 222 25.93 -32.29 19.01
C LYS A 222 27.26 -32.25 19.76
N GLN A 223 28.34 -31.87 19.09
CA GLN A 223 29.70 -31.99 19.64
C GLN A 223 30.22 -30.70 20.29
N MET A 224 29.63 -29.55 19.99
CA MET A 224 30.08 -28.26 20.51
C MET A 224 29.02 -27.66 21.44
N ASP A 225 29.42 -27.34 22.67
CA ASP A 225 28.56 -26.66 23.62
C ASP A 225 28.04 -25.33 23.04
N SER A 226 26.80 -24.97 23.38
CA SER A 226 26.15 -23.72 22.92
C SER A 226 26.10 -23.56 21.40
N VAL A 227 26.06 -24.66 20.65
CA VAL A 227 25.72 -24.68 19.22
C VAL A 227 24.40 -25.41 19.04
N TYR A 228 23.44 -24.78 18.37
CA TYR A 228 22.08 -25.28 18.27
C TYR A 228 21.60 -25.30 16.83
N ILE A 229 20.92 -26.39 16.44
CA ILE A 229 20.02 -26.34 15.28
C ILE A 229 18.78 -25.56 15.71
N ALA A 230 18.58 -24.40 15.10
CA ALA A 230 17.46 -23.51 15.39
C ALA A 230 16.28 -23.69 14.45
N PHE A 231 16.52 -24.09 13.21
CA PHE A 231 15.47 -24.48 12.28
C PHE A 231 15.98 -25.54 11.31
N GLU A 232 15.20 -26.60 11.11
CA GLU A 232 15.58 -27.75 10.29
C GLU A 232 14.74 -27.95 9.02
N GLY A 233 13.56 -27.33 8.96
CA GLY A 233 12.50 -27.61 7.97
C GLY A 233 12.74 -27.07 6.56
N THR A 234 13.88 -26.42 6.30
CA THR A 234 14.25 -25.89 4.98
C THR A 234 14.33 -26.95 3.87
N ASN A 235 14.51 -28.23 4.23
CA ASN A 235 14.48 -29.35 3.29
C ASN A 235 13.09 -29.61 2.68
N LEU A 236 12.03 -29.12 3.33
CA LEU A 236 10.65 -29.31 2.89
C LEU A 236 10.16 -28.19 1.95
N PHE A 237 10.92 -27.11 1.81
CA PHE A 237 10.45 -25.89 1.14
C PHE A 237 10.15 -26.08 -0.34
N ILE A 238 10.93 -26.91 -1.05
CA ILE A 238 10.67 -27.27 -2.44
C ILE A 238 9.26 -27.87 -2.60
N ASN A 239 8.94 -28.85 -1.76
CA ASN A 239 7.67 -29.58 -1.84
C ASN A 239 6.49 -28.78 -1.29
N SER A 240 6.76 -27.67 -0.60
CA SER A 240 5.75 -26.84 0.05
C SER A 240 5.47 -25.54 -0.71
N GLY A 241 6.05 -25.35 -1.90
CA GLY A 241 5.91 -24.10 -2.66
C GLY A 241 6.58 -22.89 -2.01
N LEU A 242 7.55 -23.10 -1.11
CA LEU A 242 8.22 -22.06 -0.32
C LEU A 242 9.53 -21.56 -0.95
N MET A 243 9.63 -21.67 -2.28
CA MET A 243 10.82 -21.31 -3.05
C MET A 243 10.50 -20.16 -4.01
N THR A 244 11.39 -19.17 -4.11
CA THR A 244 11.31 -18.09 -5.11
C THR A 244 11.89 -18.54 -6.44
N ASP A 245 12.99 -19.28 -6.39
CA ASP A 245 13.64 -19.89 -7.54
C ASP A 245 14.14 -21.29 -7.14
N GLU A 246 15.06 -21.88 -7.90
CA GLU A 246 15.49 -23.25 -7.63
C GLU A 246 16.28 -23.43 -6.31
N ILE A 247 16.81 -22.36 -5.70
CA ILE A 247 17.68 -22.43 -4.52
C ILE A 247 17.31 -21.44 -3.40
N HIS A 248 16.59 -20.36 -3.71
CA HIS A 248 16.23 -19.33 -2.75
C HIS A 248 14.81 -19.50 -2.22
N TYR A 249 14.64 -19.25 -0.92
CA TYR A 249 13.34 -19.30 -0.26
C TYR A 249 12.49 -18.09 -0.62
N ASN A 250 11.18 -18.30 -0.78
CA ASN A 250 10.24 -17.17 -0.90
C ASN A 250 10.00 -16.48 0.45
N GLN A 251 9.27 -15.36 0.44
CA GLN A 251 9.07 -14.60 1.68
C GLN A 251 8.35 -15.41 2.76
N GLU A 252 7.41 -16.28 2.40
CA GLU A 252 6.74 -17.14 3.37
C GLU A 252 7.73 -18.11 4.03
N GLY A 253 8.60 -18.74 3.24
CA GLY A 253 9.69 -19.58 3.76
C GLY A 253 10.65 -18.81 4.66
N LEU A 254 11.03 -17.59 4.28
CA LEU A 254 11.90 -16.71 5.08
C LEU A 254 11.22 -16.27 6.39
N ASN A 255 9.93 -15.96 6.36
CA ASN A 255 9.16 -15.64 7.56
C ASN A 255 9.14 -16.83 8.53
N LYS A 256 8.90 -18.05 8.04
CA LYS A 256 8.96 -19.28 8.86
C LYS A 256 10.33 -19.49 9.50
N VAL A 257 11.42 -19.20 8.77
CA VAL A 257 12.79 -19.25 9.31
C VAL A 257 12.96 -18.22 10.42
N GLY A 258 12.56 -16.97 10.20
CA GLY A 258 12.65 -15.89 11.17
C GLY A 258 11.88 -16.18 12.45
N ASP A 259 10.62 -16.61 12.33
CA ASP A 259 9.77 -16.97 13.46
C ASP A 259 10.40 -18.10 14.29
N SER A 260 10.82 -19.18 13.63
CA SER A 260 11.41 -20.34 14.30
C SER A 260 12.72 -19.98 15.03
N LEU A 261 13.54 -19.11 14.43
CA LEU A 261 14.74 -18.59 15.06
C LEU A 261 14.42 -17.81 16.33
N ALA A 262 13.42 -16.93 16.30
CA ALA A 262 13.03 -16.12 17.45
C ALA A 262 12.64 -17.00 18.65
N PHE A 263 11.75 -17.97 18.44
CA PHE A 263 11.37 -18.95 19.47
C PHE A 263 12.57 -19.71 20.03
N LYS A 264 13.43 -20.26 19.14
CA LYS A 264 14.58 -21.04 19.59
C LYS A 264 15.56 -20.21 20.39
N ILE A 265 15.87 -19.00 19.92
CA ILE A 265 16.86 -18.12 20.54
C ILE A 265 16.36 -17.65 21.89
N ALA A 266 15.11 -17.17 22.00
CA ALA A 266 14.53 -16.77 23.28
C ALA A 266 14.60 -17.89 24.32
N ASN A 267 14.20 -19.11 23.92
CA ASN A 267 14.27 -20.29 24.78
C ASN A 267 15.70 -20.63 25.22
N LYS A 268 16.67 -20.64 24.30
CA LYS A 268 18.07 -21.01 24.59
C LYS A 268 18.83 -19.96 25.38
N LEU A 269 18.45 -18.70 25.27
CA LEU A 269 18.99 -17.63 26.09
C LEU A 269 18.28 -17.51 27.45
N GLY A 270 17.24 -18.32 27.71
CA GLY A 270 16.51 -18.31 28.98
C GLY A 270 15.72 -17.01 29.21
N ILE A 271 15.28 -16.37 28.12
CA ILE A 271 14.50 -15.13 28.19
C ILE A 271 13.07 -15.49 28.57
N ALA A 272 12.51 -14.78 29.55
CA ALA A 272 11.14 -15.01 29.99
C ALA A 272 10.15 -14.62 28.88
N GLU A 273 9.22 -15.52 28.57
CA GLU A 273 8.14 -15.23 27.62
C GLU A 273 7.11 -14.29 28.26
N GLN A 274 6.85 -13.18 27.59
CA GLN A 274 5.78 -12.23 27.91
C GLN A 274 4.55 -12.43 27.02
N ASN A 275 4.71 -13.05 25.84
CA ASN A 275 3.63 -13.36 24.90
C ASN A 275 2.71 -12.16 24.64
N LEU A 276 3.32 -11.05 24.22
CA LEU A 276 2.60 -9.85 23.81
C LEU A 276 1.67 -10.18 22.64
N PRO A 277 0.48 -9.55 22.57
CA PRO A 277 -0.47 -9.78 21.48
C PRO A 277 0.16 -9.44 20.12
N LYS A 278 -0.16 -10.24 19.11
CA LYS A 278 0.45 -10.21 17.76
C LYS A 278 0.06 -9.00 16.90
N THR A 279 -0.60 -8.00 17.47
CA THR A 279 -1.51 -7.12 16.70
C THR A 279 -1.68 -5.76 17.37
N GLY A 280 -0.60 -5.00 17.41
CA GLY A 280 -0.71 -3.55 17.45
C GLY A 280 -0.85 -3.01 16.03
N ALA A 281 -1.69 -2.00 15.81
CA ALA A 281 -1.52 -1.17 14.64
C ALA A 281 -0.10 -0.59 14.63
N LEU A 282 0.52 -0.47 13.46
CA LEU A 282 1.82 0.18 13.36
C LEU A 282 1.66 1.65 13.80
N HIS A 283 2.45 2.09 14.78
CA HIS A 283 2.45 3.47 15.25
C HIS A 283 3.71 4.18 14.78
N VAL A 284 3.57 5.17 13.91
CA VAL A 284 4.70 6.00 13.44
C VAL A 284 4.43 7.44 13.84
N MET A 285 5.30 8.01 14.69
CA MET A 285 5.25 9.42 15.09
C MET A 285 3.87 9.87 15.63
N GLY A 286 3.18 8.98 16.35
CA GLY A 286 1.85 9.26 16.94
C GLY A 286 0.67 9.06 15.98
N VAL A 287 0.89 8.65 14.74
CA VAL A 287 -0.16 8.22 13.82
C VAL A 287 -0.27 6.70 13.86
N GLU A 288 -1.48 6.22 14.06
CA GLU A 288 -1.82 4.80 14.02
C GLU A 288 -2.14 4.38 12.57
N GLU A 289 -1.57 3.28 12.10
CA GLU A 289 -1.74 2.82 10.70
C GLU A 289 -3.18 2.42 10.39
N PHE A 290 -3.89 1.86 11.35
CA PHE A 290 -5.30 1.53 11.19
C PHE A 290 -6.04 1.66 12.51
N LYS A 291 -7.33 1.95 12.43
CA LYS A 291 -8.25 1.87 13.57
C LYS A 291 -9.30 0.83 13.27
N LEU A 292 -9.42 -0.19 14.11
CA LEU A 292 -10.35 -1.30 13.89
C LEU A 292 -11.80 -0.86 14.06
N ARG A 293 -12.10 -0.08 15.10
CA ARG A 293 -13.48 0.19 15.55
C ARG A 293 -14.24 -1.14 15.68
N LYS A 294 -15.33 -1.34 14.94
CA LYS A 294 -16.08 -2.62 14.94
C LYS A 294 -15.55 -3.67 13.96
N GLY A 295 -14.49 -3.37 13.21
CA GLY A 295 -13.86 -4.30 12.28
C GLY A 295 -14.76 -4.69 11.12
N VAL A 296 -14.60 -5.92 10.64
CA VAL A 296 -15.32 -6.50 9.47
C VAL A 296 -15.96 -7.85 9.83
N ALA A 297 -16.64 -7.87 10.97
CA ALA A 297 -17.26 -9.06 11.55
C ALA A 297 -18.25 -9.77 10.61
N ASN A 298 -19.13 -9.02 9.93
CA ASN A 298 -20.13 -9.60 9.05
C ASN A 298 -19.47 -10.32 7.87
N PHE A 299 -18.37 -9.78 7.36
CA PHE A 299 -17.60 -10.39 6.29
C PHE A 299 -17.00 -11.74 6.73
N PHE A 300 -16.41 -11.83 7.94
CA PHE A 300 -15.88 -13.10 8.44
C PHE A 300 -16.99 -14.11 8.74
N LYS A 301 -18.12 -13.69 9.32
CA LYS A 301 -19.29 -14.55 9.48
C LYS A 301 -19.79 -15.11 8.14
N LYS A 302 -19.91 -14.25 7.12
CA LYS A 302 -20.27 -14.67 5.76
C LYS A 302 -19.23 -15.63 5.17
N ALA A 303 -17.94 -15.46 5.51
CA ALA A 303 -16.87 -16.36 5.08
C ALA A 303 -16.96 -17.77 5.71
N GLU A 304 -17.44 -17.88 6.94
CA GLU A 304 -17.71 -19.18 7.59
C GLU A 304 -18.93 -19.88 6.98
N GLU A 305 -19.92 -19.12 6.52
CA GLU A 305 -21.19 -19.63 6.01
C GLU A 305 -21.19 -19.91 4.49
N ARG A 306 -20.30 -19.28 3.72
CA ARG A 306 -20.36 -19.26 2.24
C ARG A 306 -19.00 -19.44 1.59
N ASN A 307 -18.97 -20.25 0.54
CA ASN A 307 -17.75 -20.43 -0.26
C ASN A 307 -17.39 -19.23 -1.13
N LYS A 308 -18.34 -18.35 -1.50
CA LYS A 308 -18.10 -17.25 -2.43
C LYS A 308 -18.40 -15.91 -1.77
N LEU A 309 -17.42 -15.01 -1.82
CA LEU A 309 -17.52 -13.65 -1.26
C LEU A 309 -17.17 -12.62 -2.32
N ARG A 310 -17.81 -11.46 -2.27
CA ARG A 310 -17.58 -10.34 -3.20
C ARG A 310 -16.94 -9.17 -2.48
N VAL A 311 -15.77 -8.75 -2.93
CA VAL A 311 -15.00 -7.64 -2.36
C VAL A 311 -15.03 -6.46 -3.31
N GLY A 312 -15.70 -5.39 -2.89
CA GLY A 312 -15.86 -4.16 -3.65
C GLY A 312 -14.79 -3.12 -3.37
N TYR A 313 -14.39 -2.40 -4.41
CA TYR A 313 -13.46 -1.28 -4.33
C TYR A 313 -14.02 -0.09 -5.11
N ILE A 314 -14.28 1.02 -4.44
CA ILE A 314 -14.75 2.26 -5.05
C ILE A 314 -13.78 3.41 -4.77
N GLY A 315 -13.39 4.13 -5.81
CA GLY A 315 -12.43 5.22 -5.66
C GLY A 315 -11.99 5.87 -6.97
N GLY A 316 -10.84 6.55 -6.91
CA GLY A 316 -10.21 7.26 -8.02
C GLY A 316 -9.34 6.38 -8.94
N SER A 317 -8.31 6.99 -9.54
CA SER A 317 -7.37 6.30 -10.44
C SER A 317 -6.50 5.27 -9.74
N ILE A 318 -6.12 5.51 -8.47
CA ILE A 318 -5.35 4.55 -7.68
C ILE A 318 -6.14 3.26 -7.47
N THR A 319 -7.47 3.35 -7.26
CA THR A 319 -8.37 2.19 -7.18
C THR A 319 -8.58 1.51 -8.53
N GLN A 320 -8.61 2.28 -9.63
CA GLN A 320 -8.77 1.73 -10.97
C GLN A 320 -7.59 0.83 -11.37
N ALA A 321 -6.36 1.17 -10.96
CA ALA A 321 -5.14 0.49 -11.41
C ALA A 321 -5.18 -1.04 -11.25
N ASP A 322 -4.87 -1.76 -12.34
CA ASP A 322 -4.84 -3.24 -12.36
C ASP A 322 -3.55 -3.84 -11.79
N LYS A 323 -2.54 -3.01 -11.51
CA LYS A 323 -1.30 -3.40 -10.85
C LYS A 323 -1.07 -2.59 -9.57
N GLY A 324 -2.15 -2.37 -8.82
CA GLY A 324 -2.16 -1.55 -7.60
C GLY A 324 -2.82 -2.25 -6.41
N TYR A 325 -2.98 -1.47 -5.33
CA TYR A 325 -3.37 -1.99 -4.01
C TYR A 325 -4.65 -2.82 -4.03
N ARG A 326 -5.63 -2.50 -4.89
CA ARG A 326 -6.88 -3.27 -5.04
C ARG A 326 -6.61 -4.74 -5.30
N LYS A 327 -5.91 -5.04 -6.40
CA LYS A 327 -5.60 -6.41 -6.82
C LYS A 327 -4.74 -7.12 -5.78
N GLN A 328 -3.73 -6.43 -5.27
CA GLN A 328 -2.81 -6.98 -4.27
C GLN A 328 -3.51 -7.29 -2.95
N THR A 329 -4.45 -6.44 -2.52
CA THR A 329 -5.29 -6.69 -1.34
C THR A 329 -6.15 -7.92 -1.56
N THR A 330 -6.83 -8.03 -2.70
CA THR A 330 -7.64 -9.22 -3.03
C THR A 330 -6.82 -10.51 -2.98
N GLU A 331 -5.62 -10.52 -3.57
CA GLU A 331 -4.74 -11.71 -3.55
C GLU A 331 -4.28 -12.06 -2.12
N LEU A 332 -3.95 -11.08 -1.30
CA LEU A 332 -3.58 -11.33 0.09
C LEU A 332 -4.76 -11.80 0.95
N LEU A 333 -5.97 -11.31 0.68
CA LEU A 333 -7.18 -11.80 1.34
C LEU A 333 -7.49 -13.25 0.96
N LYS A 334 -7.23 -13.67 -0.29
CA LYS A 334 -7.35 -15.09 -0.69
C LYS A 334 -6.39 -15.98 0.10
N ALA A 335 -5.18 -15.51 0.37
CA ALA A 335 -4.23 -16.23 1.21
C ALA A 335 -4.69 -16.33 2.68
N LEU A 336 -5.40 -15.32 3.19
CA LEU A 336 -5.99 -15.35 4.54
C LEU A 336 -7.25 -16.24 4.62
N LEU A 337 -8.01 -16.36 3.54
CA LEU A 337 -9.26 -17.12 3.44
C LEU A 337 -9.16 -18.19 2.35
N PRO A 338 -8.27 -19.20 2.50
CA PRO A 338 -7.96 -20.15 1.42
C PRO A 338 -9.13 -21.05 1.03
N ASN A 339 -10.17 -21.13 1.86
CA ASN A 339 -11.38 -21.93 1.62
C ASN A 339 -12.48 -21.15 0.88
N ASN A 340 -12.28 -19.85 0.62
CA ASN A 340 -13.28 -18.98 0.00
C ASN A 340 -12.82 -18.51 -1.39
N GLU A 341 -13.73 -18.56 -2.38
CA GLU A 341 -13.60 -17.86 -3.65
C GLU A 341 -13.87 -16.36 -3.43
N LEU A 342 -12.85 -15.53 -3.58
CA LEU A 342 -13.01 -14.07 -3.55
C LEU A 342 -13.18 -13.50 -4.97
N VAL A 343 -14.32 -12.86 -5.20
CA VAL A 343 -14.62 -12.13 -6.44
C VAL A 343 -14.43 -10.64 -6.21
N GLU A 344 -13.53 -10.05 -7.00
CA GLU A 344 -13.26 -8.62 -6.95
C GLU A 344 -14.27 -7.82 -7.79
N LEU A 345 -14.80 -6.75 -7.21
CA LEU A 345 -15.65 -5.77 -7.89
C LEU A 345 -14.91 -4.43 -7.95
N ALA A 346 -14.46 -4.02 -9.14
CA ALA A 346 -13.72 -2.79 -9.35
C ALA A 346 -14.63 -1.65 -9.82
N ALA A 347 -14.65 -0.56 -9.06
CA ALA A 347 -15.40 0.67 -9.35
C ALA A 347 -14.48 1.91 -9.19
N GLY A 348 -13.29 1.87 -9.79
CA GLY A 348 -12.38 3.00 -9.87
C GLY A 348 -12.63 3.88 -11.10
N ILE A 349 -12.72 5.20 -10.94
CA ILE A 349 -12.80 6.17 -12.05
C ILE A 349 -11.75 7.27 -11.88
N PRO A 350 -10.77 7.42 -12.80
CA PRO A 350 -9.71 8.42 -12.70
C PRO A 350 -10.18 9.85 -12.57
N GLY A 351 -9.52 10.60 -11.68
CA GLY A 351 -9.74 12.05 -11.52
C GLY A 351 -11.09 12.41 -10.88
N THR A 352 -11.70 11.49 -10.12
CA THR A 352 -13.03 11.68 -9.50
C THR A 352 -12.95 11.59 -7.98
N ASP A 353 -13.81 12.36 -7.30
CA ASP A 353 -13.93 12.40 -5.84
C ASP A 353 -15.24 11.70 -5.39
N ALA A 354 -15.51 11.70 -4.08
CA ALA A 354 -16.61 10.97 -3.48
C ALA A 354 -18.02 11.47 -3.86
N ASP A 355 -18.14 12.67 -4.44
CA ASP A 355 -19.39 13.19 -5.00
C ASP A 355 -19.89 12.33 -6.16
N LEU A 356 -19.05 12.13 -7.19
CA LEU A 356 -19.38 11.21 -8.28
C LEU A 356 -19.46 9.76 -7.77
N GLY A 357 -18.63 9.40 -6.78
CA GLY A 357 -18.72 8.11 -6.10
C GLY A 357 -20.12 7.83 -5.55
N ALA A 358 -20.73 8.82 -4.88
CA ALA A 358 -22.08 8.72 -4.34
C ALA A 358 -23.14 8.56 -5.45
N CYS A 359 -23.01 9.25 -6.57
CA CYS A 359 -23.93 9.09 -7.70
C CYS A 359 -23.90 7.68 -8.32
N ARG A 360 -22.79 6.95 -8.23
CA ARG A 360 -22.56 5.71 -9.02
C ARG A 360 -22.44 4.43 -8.21
N VAL A 361 -22.39 4.52 -6.88
CA VAL A 361 -22.15 3.35 -6.02
C VAL A 361 -23.25 2.29 -6.20
N ALA A 362 -24.49 2.71 -6.39
CA ALA A 362 -25.63 1.84 -6.65
C ALA A 362 -25.38 0.92 -7.86
N ASP A 363 -25.15 1.51 -9.04
CA ASP A 363 -25.03 0.74 -10.28
C ASP A 363 -23.70 0.00 -10.42
N GLN A 364 -22.59 0.61 -10.01
CA GLN A 364 -21.27 0.01 -10.26
C GLN A 364 -20.89 -1.04 -9.22
N LEU A 365 -21.47 -0.96 -8.02
CA LEU A 365 -21.08 -1.78 -6.89
C LEU A 365 -22.27 -2.50 -6.25
N LEU A 366 -23.29 -1.78 -5.75
CA LEU A 366 -24.37 -2.39 -4.95
C LEU A 366 -25.23 -3.36 -5.76
N SER A 367 -25.46 -3.08 -7.04
CA SER A 367 -26.12 -3.98 -8.00
C SER A 367 -25.47 -5.37 -8.09
N LYS A 368 -24.20 -5.47 -7.69
CA LYS A 368 -23.39 -6.70 -7.71
C LYS A 368 -23.30 -7.38 -6.34
N GLN A 369 -24.01 -6.89 -5.32
CA GLN A 369 -24.14 -7.48 -3.98
C GLN A 369 -22.78 -7.75 -3.29
N PRO A 370 -21.96 -6.71 -3.02
CA PRO A 370 -20.70 -6.87 -2.31
C PRO A 370 -20.94 -7.34 -0.87
N ASP A 371 -20.01 -8.12 -0.30
CA ASP A 371 -20.01 -8.49 1.12
C ASP A 371 -19.14 -7.53 1.96
N LEU A 372 -18.15 -6.91 1.30
CA LEU A 372 -17.21 -5.95 1.88
C LEU A 372 -16.91 -4.86 0.84
N VAL A 373 -16.80 -3.60 1.26
CA VAL A 373 -16.46 -2.47 0.40
C VAL A 373 -15.29 -1.65 0.96
N PHE A 374 -14.24 -1.50 0.17
CA PHE A 374 -13.18 -0.53 0.40
C PHE A 374 -13.49 0.79 -0.32
N ILE A 375 -13.40 1.92 0.40
CA ILE A 375 -13.65 3.25 -0.16
C ILE A 375 -12.37 4.09 -0.07
N GLU A 376 -11.88 4.59 -1.23
CA GLU A 376 -10.65 5.39 -1.35
C GLU A 376 -10.91 6.65 -2.20
N PHE A 377 -10.93 7.82 -1.56
CA PHE A 377 -11.01 9.12 -2.25
C PHE A 377 -10.08 10.17 -1.62
N ALA A 378 -9.13 9.74 -0.77
CA ALA A 378 -8.32 10.67 0.02
C ALA A 378 -7.46 11.56 -0.88
N VAL A 379 -6.87 11.00 -1.93
CA VAL A 379 -6.03 11.76 -2.88
C VAL A 379 -6.85 12.63 -3.84
N ASN A 380 -8.17 12.40 -3.94
CA ASN A 380 -9.06 13.09 -4.87
C ASN A 380 -9.77 14.31 -4.27
N GLY A 381 -9.60 14.55 -2.97
CA GLY A 381 -10.23 15.66 -2.25
C GLY A 381 -10.84 15.19 -0.92
N GLY A 382 -11.32 13.95 -0.88
CA GLY A 382 -11.89 13.33 0.30
C GLY A 382 -13.14 14.08 0.76
N PHE A 383 -14.05 14.38 -0.16
CA PHE A 383 -15.26 15.15 0.12
C PHE A 383 -16.16 14.41 1.15
N PRO A 384 -16.29 14.93 2.39
CA PRO A 384 -16.94 14.18 3.47
C PRO A 384 -18.42 13.89 3.23
N GLN A 385 -19.18 14.84 2.67
CA GLN A 385 -20.60 14.65 2.39
C GLN A 385 -20.85 13.59 1.31
N GLY A 386 -19.99 13.53 0.29
CA GLY A 386 -19.96 12.46 -0.70
C GLY A 386 -19.65 11.10 -0.06
N MET A 387 -18.61 11.07 0.78
CA MET A 387 -18.22 9.85 1.52
C MET A 387 -19.33 9.33 2.43
N GLU A 388 -20.00 10.20 3.17
CA GLU A 388 -21.16 9.82 3.98
C GLU A 388 -22.30 9.29 3.11
N GLY A 389 -22.57 9.93 1.96
CA GLY A 389 -23.56 9.45 1.01
C GLY A 389 -23.31 8.01 0.56
N ILE A 390 -22.06 7.69 0.18
CA ILE A 390 -21.65 6.33 -0.19
C ILE A 390 -21.86 5.35 0.98
N ILE A 391 -21.40 5.71 2.19
CA ILE A 391 -21.52 4.86 3.39
C ILE A 391 -22.99 4.53 3.67
N ARG A 392 -23.85 5.55 3.68
CA ARG A 392 -25.27 5.40 4.01
C ARG A 392 -26.02 4.62 2.93
N GLN A 393 -25.73 4.84 1.65
CA GLN A 393 -26.29 4.03 0.56
C GLN A 393 -25.93 2.54 0.73
N ILE A 394 -24.67 2.22 1.00
CA ILE A 394 -24.23 0.83 1.26
C ILE A 394 -25.01 0.24 2.44
N LYS A 395 -25.09 0.95 3.58
CA LYS A 395 -25.77 0.45 4.79
C LYS A 395 -27.28 0.34 4.65
N LYS A 396 -27.92 1.20 3.84
CA LYS A 396 -29.35 1.08 3.51
C LYS A 396 -29.63 -0.11 2.60
N THR A 397 -28.72 -0.42 1.67
CA THR A 397 -28.87 -1.60 0.80
C THR A 397 -28.77 -2.90 1.58
N ASP A 398 -27.73 -3.06 2.39
CA ASP A 398 -27.61 -4.18 3.33
C ASP A 398 -26.73 -3.75 4.52
N PRO A 399 -27.29 -3.68 5.75
CA PRO A 399 -26.53 -3.27 6.94
C PRO A 399 -25.37 -4.23 7.26
N GLN A 400 -25.42 -5.47 6.76
CA GLN A 400 -24.38 -6.49 6.90
C GLN A 400 -23.25 -6.38 5.86
N ILE A 401 -23.26 -5.38 4.96
CA ILE A 401 -22.10 -5.08 4.13
C ILE A 401 -21.08 -4.34 5.00
N ASP A 402 -19.91 -4.92 5.18
CA ASP A 402 -18.84 -4.23 5.91
C ASP A 402 -18.15 -3.21 5.01
N ILE A 403 -17.69 -2.11 5.63
CA ILE A 403 -17.06 -1.00 4.92
C ILE A 403 -15.72 -0.71 5.60
N CYS A 404 -14.67 -0.53 4.80
CA CYS A 404 -13.37 -0.09 5.27
C CYS A 404 -12.95 1.18 4.51
N LEU A 405 -12.64 2.25 5.23
CA LEU A 405 -12.07 3.45 4.63
C LEU A 405 -10.57 3.26 4.44
N VAL A 406 -10.02 3.57 3.27
CA VAL A 406 -8.58 3.44 3.03
C VAL A 406 -8.04 4.74 2.46
N TYR A 407 -6.84 5.14 2.91
CA TYR A 407 -6.27 6.44 2.59
C TYR A 407 -4.93 6.30 1.86
N ALA A 408 -4.97 6.51 0.54
CA ALA A 408 -3.78 6.69 -0.27
C ALA A 408 -3.18 8.10 -0.09
N ALA A 409 -1.98 8.33 -0.60
CA ALA A 409 -1.31 9.63 -0.58
C ALA A 409 -0.40 9.82 -1.79
N THR A 410 -0.36 11.04 -2.33
CA THR A 410 0.68 11.46 -3.27
C THR A 410 2.02 11.62 -2.57
N VAL A 411 3.12 11.69 -3.33
CA VAL A 411 4.47 11.92 -2.77
C VAL A 411 4.53 13.21 -1.93
N GLY A 412 3.87 14.28 -2.38
CA GLY A 412 3.79 15.51 -1.60
C GLY A 412 3.03 15.35 -0.27
N GLN A 413 2.03 14.46 -0.24
CA GLN A 413 1.24 14.15 0.93
C GLN A 413 1.94 13.22 1.93
N LEU A 414 2.87 12.36 1.48
CA LEU A 414 3.68 11.51 2.36
C LEU A 414 4.42 12.33 3.43
N LYS A 415 4.84 13.57 3.10
CA LYS A 415 5.52 14.48 4.03
C LYS A 415 4.71 14.75 5.30
N ALA A 416 3.38 14.80 5.22
CA ALA A 416 2.55 15.01 6.40
C ALA A 416 2.72 13.86 7.41
N TYR A 417 2.72 12.61 6.94
CA TYR A 417 2.95 11.44 7.79
C TYR A 417 4.37 11.42 8.38
N GLN A 418 5.38 11.85 7.62
CA GLN A 418 6.77 11.94 8.11
C GLN A 418 6.92 12.94 9.27
N GLU A 419 6.03 13.91 9.35
CA GLU A 419 5.94 14.92 10.41
C GLU A 419 4.94 14.53 11.51
N GLY A 420 4.41 13.30 11.49
CA GLY A 420 3.41 12.82 12.47
C GLY A 420 2.04 13.47 12.33
N ARG A 421 1.69 13.98 11.14
CA ARG A 421 0.44 14.70 10.88
C ARG A 421 -0.47 13.96 9.91
N VAL A 422 -1.75 13.88 10.26
CA VAL A 422 -2.82 13.46 9.34
C VAL A 422 -3.36 14.69 8.61
N LEU A 423 -3.55 14.58 7.29
CA LEU A 423 -4.09 15.69 6.47
C LEU A 423 -5.52 16.02 6.88
N THR A 424 -5.88 17.32 6.83
CA THR A 424 -7.18 17.80 7.32
C THR A 424 -8.39 17.13 6.68
N HIS A 425 -8.34 16.80 5.39
CA HIS A 425 -9.45 16.08 4.73
C HIS A 425 -9.55 14.63 5.22
N ILE A 426 -8.44 13.90 5.36
CA ILE A 426 -8.42 12.55 5.97
C ILE A 426 -8.92 12.60 7.41
N ALA A 427 -8.55 13.62 8.20
CA ALA A 427 -9.05 13.79 9.56
C ALA A 427 -10.58 13.98 9.62
N LYS A 428 -11.22 14.53 8.56
CA LYS A 428 -12.69 14.58 8.46
C LYS A 428 -13.27 13.22 8.10
N LEU A 429 -12.61 12.44 7.25
CA LEU A 429 -13.00 11.06 6.93
C LEU A 429 -12.90 10.14 8.15
N GLU A 430 -11.88 10.34 8.99
CA GLU A 430 -11.74 9.64 10.27
C GLU A 430 -12.91 9.91 11.23
N ARG A 431 -13.45 11.13 11.26
CA ARG A 431 -14.66 11.43 12.04
C ARG A 431 -15.88 10.68 11.53
N LEU A 432 -16.02 10.54 10.20
CA LEU A 432 -17.07 9.70 9.62
C LEU A 432 -16.86 8.23 10.01
N ALA A 433 -15.63 7.73 9.93
CA ALA A 433 -15.32 6.37 10.37
C ALA A 433 -15.64 6.16 11.85
N ASP A 434 -15.36 7.15 12.72
CA ASP A 434 -15.75 7.12 14.14
C ASP A 434 -17.27 7.08 14.30
N HIS A 435 -18.01 7.95 13.62
CA HIS A 435 -19.46 8.05 13.72
C HIS A 435 -20.18 6.78 13.28
N TYR A 436 -19.72 6.18 12.17
CA TYR A 436 -20.28 4.95 11.61
C TYR A 436 -19.59 3.68 12.14
N GLN A 437 -18.62 3.82 13.05
CA GLN A 437 -17.83 2.73 13.64
C GLN A 437 -17.11 1.83 12.61
N LEU A 438 -16.66 2.42 11.50
CA LEU A 438 -16.04 1.71 10.37
C LEU A 438 -14.51 1.56 10.56
N PRO A 439 -13.91 0.40 10.26
CA PRO A 439 -12.46 0.30 10.20
C PRO A 439 -11.89 1.29 9.17
N SER A 440 -10.69 1.78 9.45
CA SER A 440 -9.96 2.64 8.51
C SER A 440 -8.46 2.35 8.49
N VAL A 441 -7.81 2.59 7.34
CA VAL A 441 -6.39 2.29 7.11
C VAL A 441 -5.67 3.46 6.45
N HIS A 442 -4.68 4.01 7.14
CA HIS A 442 -3.69 4.95 6.61
C HIS A 442 -2.62 4.21 5.81
N MET A 443 -2.98 3.70 4.63
CA MET A 443 -2.10 2.89 3.76
C MET A 443 -0.74 3.55 3.48
N ALA A 444 -0.72 4.88 3.45
CA ALA A 444 0.47 5.69 3.18
C ALA A 444 1.43 5.88 4.38
N LEU A 445 1.06 5.47 5.59
CA LEU A 445 1.90 5.68 6.78
C LEU A 445 3.23 4.92 6.68
N TYR A 446 3.18 3.62 6.39
CA TYR A 446 4.39 2.80 6.28
C TYR A 446 5.31 3.22 5.12
N PRO A 447 4.81 3.47 3.88
CA PRO A 447 5.62 4.05 2.81
C PRO A 447 6.28 5.39 3.19
N ALA A 448 5.55 6.28 3.85
CA ALA A 448 6.10 7.57 4.29
C ALA A 448 7.29 7.37 5.26
N TRP A 449 7.15 6.42 6.19
CA TRP A 449 8.21 6.03 7.11
C TRP A 449 9.41 5.42 6.37
N MET A 450 9.19 4.50 5.43
CA MET A 450 10.28 3.91 4.63
C MET A 450 11.05 4.97 3.83
N VAL A 451 10.37 5.98 3.29
CA VAL A 451 11.03 7.12 2.61
C VAL A 451 11.89 7.90 3.62
N GLN A 452 11.37 8.16 4.83
CA GLN A 452 12.11 8.84 5.89
C GLN A 452 13.36 8.07 6.33
N GLN A 453 13.32 6.73 6.29
CA GLN A 453 14.46 5.86 6.59
C GLN A 453 15.39 5.60 5.38
N GLU A 454 15.16 6.30 4.25
CA GLU A 454 15.87 6.12 2.99
C GLU A 454 15.84 4.67 2.45
N LYS A 455 14.81 3.88 2.83
CA LYS A 455 14.59 2.50 2.36
C LYS A 455 13.70 2.44 1.11
N LEU A 456 13.01 3.53 0.80
CA LEU A 456 12.11 3.66 -0.35
C LEU A 456 12.36 4.99 -1.06
N ILE A 457 12.47 4.95 -2.39
CA ILE A 457 12.52 6.17 -3.21
C ILE A 457 11.08 6.62 -3.46
N ALA A 458 10.71 7.82 -3.01
CA ALA A 458 9.34 8.31 -3.12
C ALA A 458 8.90 8.51 -4.59
N LYS A 459 9.75 9.10 -5.43
CA LYS A 459 9.53 9.28 -6.87
C LYS A 459 10.80 8.98 -7.65
N GLY A 460 10.73 8.15 -8.68
CA GLY A 460 11.89 7.81 -9.53
C GLY A 460 11.46 7.24 -10.89
N ASP A 461 12.32 7.35 -11.89
CA ASP A 461 12.05 7.09 -13.31
C ASP A 461 12.39 5.66 -13.79
N GLY A 462 12.43 4.68 -12.87
CA GLY A 462 12.71 3.28 -13.18
C GLY A 462 14.19 2.95 -13.47
N GLY A 463 15.03 3.94 -13.80
CA GLY A 463 16.48 3.83 -14.06
C GLY A 463 17.35 3.65 -12.81
N ASN A 464 16.82 3.05 -11.75
CA ASN A 464 17.37 3.10 -10.40
C ASN A 464 18.77 2.43 -10.29
N THR A 465 19.79 3.26 -10.11
CA THR A 465 21.18 2.85 -9.86
C THR A 465 21.48 2.53 -8.39
N LEU A 466 20.58 2.88 -7.47
CA LEU A 466 20.77 2.70 -6.01
C LEU A 466 20.26 1.34 -5.51
N GLY A 467 19.55 0.56 -6.34
CA GLY A 467 19.01 -0.75 -5.97
C GLY A 467 17.86 -0.73 -4.94
N LYS A 468 17.33 0.45 -4.59
CA LYS A 468 16.21 0.64 -3.64
C LYS A 468 14.85 0.57 -4.31
N PRO A 469 13.79 0.03 -3.69
CA PRO A 469 12.46 0.07 -4.29
C PRO A 469 11.99 1.51 -4.57
N ILE A 470 11.19 1.70 -5.62
CA ILE A 470 10.56 2.98 -5.99
C ILE A 470 9.07 2.90 -5.67
N PHE A 471 8.50 3.96 -5.11
CA PHE A 471 7.08 4.02 -4.76
C PHE A 471 6.19 4.39 -5.96
N THR A 472 6.55 5.44 -6.71
CA THR A 472 5.80 5.92 -7.89
C THR A 472 6.75 6.55 -8.93
N GLU A 473 6.35 6.57 -10.19
CA GLU A 473 7.05 7.29 -11.26
C GLU A 473 6.54 8.72 -11.44
N ASP A 474 5.25 8.97 -11.26
CA ASP A 474 4.64 10.27 -11.53
C ASP A 474 4.43 11.13 -10.27
N GLY A 475 4.47 10.52 -9.09
CA GLY A 475 4.25 11.19 -7.81
C GLY A 475 2.85 10.97 -7.23
N VAL A 476 1.98 10.23 -7.93
CA VAL A 476 0.58 10.00 -7.58
C VAL A 476 0.25 8.51 -7.59
N HIS A 477 0.51 7.81 -8.69
CA HIS A 477 0.10 6.43 -8.90
C HIS A 477 1.19 5.47 -8.42
N PRO A 478 0.93 4.61 -7.41
CA PRO A 478 1.91 3.65 -6.94
C PRO A 478 2.30 2.66 -8.04
N LEU A 479 3.59 2.37 -8.13
CA LEU A 479 4.11 1.19 -8.83
C LEU A 479 3.64 -0.09 -8.09
N PRO A 480 3.81 -1.29 -8.69
CA PRO A 480 3.46 -2.55 -8.01
C PRO A 480 4.09 -2.65 -6.61
N THR A 481 5.33 -2.21 -6.44
CA THR A 481 6.02 -2.10 -5.15
C THR A 481 5.28 -1.20 -4.15
N GLY A 482 4.81 -0.02 -4.57
CA GLY A 482 4.06 0.89 -3.72
C GLY A 482 2.66 0.37 -3.38
N GLY A 483 1.95 -0.22 -4.35
CA GLY A 483 0.65 -0.84 -4.12
C GLY A 483 0.74 -2.02 -3.14
N ASN A 484 1.83 -2.80 -3.20
CA ASN A 484 2.12 -3.90 -2.30
C ASN A 484 2.22 -3.41 -0.84
N LEU A 485 2.88 -2.27 -0.61
CA LEU A 485 2.97 -1.67 0.73
C LEU A 485 1.60 -1.21 1.25
N TYR A 486 0.75 -0.67 0.37
CA TYR A 486 -0.63 -0.30 0.71
C TYR A 486 -1.47 -1.53 1.08
N ALA A 487 -1.41 -2.58 0.27
CA ALA A 487 -2.13 -3.84 0.52
C ALA A 487 -1.68 -4.51 1.83
N ALA A 488 -0.38 -4.48 2.13
CA ALA A 488 0.15 -5.01 3.39
C ALA A 488 -0.42 -4.29 4.63
N ALA A 489 -0.64 -2.98 4.57
CA ALA A 489 -1.30 -2.22 5.65
C ALA A 489 -2.75 -2.67 5.87
N ILE A 490 -3.49 -2.90 4.79
CA ILE A 490 -4.87 -3.43 4.88
C ILE A 490 -4.86 -4.83 5.50
N VAL A 491 -3.93 -5.69 5.09
CA VAL A 491 -3.84 -7.08 5.60
C VAL A 491 -3.49 -7.13 7.08
N ARG A 492 -2.64 -6.22 7.58
CA ARG A 492 -2.38 -6.08 9.02
C ARG A 492 -3.66 -5.74 9.78
N MET A 493 -4.46 -4.81 9.27
CA MET A 493 -5.78 -4.49 9.85
C MET A 493 -6.71 -5.72 9.82
N PHE A 494 -6.77 -6.45 8.70
CA PHE A 494 -7.62 -7.66 8.58
C PHE A 494 -7.24 -8.76 9.56
N ARG A 495 -5.94 -8.98 9.81
CA ARG A 495 -5.48 -9.94 10.82
C ARG A 495 -5.96 -9.55 12.22
N ALA A 496 -5.85 -8.27 12.57
CA ALA A 496 -6.33 -7.78 13.85
C ALA A 496 -7.88 -7.82 13.96
N ALA A 497 -8.60 -7.61 12.86
CA ALA A 497 -10.04 -7.78 12.80
C ALA A 497 -10.47 -9.25 12.97
N LEU A 498 -9.72 -10.20 12.42
CA LEU A 498 -9.98 -11.64 12.58
C LEU A 498 -9.80 -12.09 14.04
N GLU A 499 -8.79 -11.57 14.72
CA GLU A 499 -8.59 -11.83 16.16
C GLU A 499 -9.72 -11.25 17.01
N LEU A 500 -10.19 -10.03 16.67
CA LEU A 500 -11.35 -9.42 17.33
C LEU A 500 -12.60 -10.29 17.15
N PHE A 501 -12.87 -10.75 15.92
CA PHE A 501 -13.98 -11.64 15.59
C PHE A 501 -13.93 -12.94 16.42
N ALA A 502 -12.76 -13.59 16.48
CA ALA A 502 -12.57 -14.80 17.28
C ALA A 502 -12.82 -14.62 18.79
N SER A 503 -12.76 -13.39 19.31
CA SER A 503 -13.02 -13.09 20.72
C SER A 503 -14.52 -12.98 21.09
N GLY A 504 -15.43 -13.03 20.11
CA GLY A 504 -16.88 -13.09 20.33
C GLY A 504 -17.54 -11.81 20.86
N LYS A 505 -16.86 -10.65 20.75
CA LYS A 505 -17.39 -9.35 21.21
C LYS A 505 -18.12 -8.63 20.08
N GLU A 506 -19.45 -8.79 19.97
CA GLU A 506 -20.19 -8.11 18.91
C GLU A 506 -21.55 -7.53 19.30
N ALA A 507 -21.83 -6.35 18.75
CA ALA A 507 -23.17 -5.82 18.56
C ALA A 507 -23.17 -4.97 17.28
N VAL A 508 -24.07 -5.28 16.35
CA VAL A 508 -24.37 -4.42 15.19
C VAL A 508 -25.28 -3.30 15.71
N PRO A 509 -24.83 -2.03 15.74
CA PRO A 509 -25.70 -0.93 16.14
C PRO A 509 -26.61 -0.58 14.96
N ASP A 510 -27.74 0.06 15.25
CA ASP A 510 -28.53 0.71 14.20
C ASP A 510 -27.68 1.75 13.45
N LEU A 511 -28.00 1.97 12.17
CA LEU A 511 -27.37 3.02 11.38
C LEU A 511 -27.64 4.38 12.05
N PRO A 512 -26.62 5.12 12.53
CA PRO A 512 -26.85 6.39 13.18
C PRO A 512 -27.41 7.43 12.21
N ASP A 513 -27.96 8.52 12.75
CA ASP A 513 -28.35 9.70 11.97
C ASP A 513 -27.17 10.23 11.16
N ALA A 514 -27.45 10.94 10.06
CA ALA A 514 -26.39 11.54 9.25
C ALA A 514 -25.61 12.59 10.05
N MET A 515 -24.28 12.57 9.94
CA MET A 515 -23.38 13.59 10.48
C MET A 515 -23.52 14.91 9.72
N TYR A 516 -23.61 14.85 8.39
CA TYR A 516 -23.81 16.00 7.53
C TYR A 516 -25.27 16.05 7.05
N VAL A 517 -25.94 17.16 7.32
CA VAL A 517 -27.33 17.39 6.88
C VAL A 517 -27.41 17.42 5.35
N ASP A 518 -26.37 17.92 4.69
CA ASP A 518 -26.22 18.04 3.24
C ASP A 518 -25.51 16.84 2.58
N ASN A 519 -25.46 15.68 3.24
CA ASN A 519 -24.83 14.47 2.72
C ASN A 519 -25.43 14.00 1.37
N TRP A 520 -24.69 13.17 0.63
CA TRP A 520 -25.06 12.75 -0.73
C TRP A 520 -25.72 11.37 -0.78
N GLU A 521 -26.47 10.98 0.25
CA GLU A 521 -27.15 9.68 0.31
C GLU A 521 -28.20 9.50 -0.79
N GLN A 522 -28.84 10.59 -1.23
CA GLN A 522 -29.82 10.60 -2.33
C GLN A 522 -29.17 10.86 -3.70
N ALA A 523 -27.84 10.83 -3.79
CA ALA A 523 -27.15 11.01 -5.05
C ALA A 523 -27.28 9.77 -5.92
N GLN A 524 -27.62 9.98 -7.18
CA GLN A 524 -27.71 8.95 -8.22
C GLN A 524 -27.20 9.50 -9.55
N TRP A 525 -26.96 8.58 -10.47
CA TRP A 525 -26.75 8.89 -11.88
C TRP A 525 -27.80 8.15 -12.73
N VAL A 526 -28.23 8.75 -13.82
CA VAL A 526 -29.25 8.17 -14.70
C VAL A 526 -28.81 8.21 -16.15
N ASN A 527 -29.36 7.32 -16.97
CA ASN A 527 -29.11 7.38 -18.41
C ASN A 527 -29.65 8.70 -18.98
N PRO A 528 -28.95 9.34 -19.92
CA PRO A 528 -29.34 10.65 -20.41
C PRO A 528 -30.77 10.71 -20.96
N GLN A 529 -31.21 9.67 -21.67
CA GLN A 529 -32.55 9.61 -22.25
C GLN A 529 -33.68 9.46 -21.23
N GLU A 530 -33.37 8.93 -20.04
CA GLU A 530 -34.31 8.78 -18.93
C GLU A 530 -34.33 10.06 -18.06
N GLY A 531 -33.17 10.71 -17.93
CA GLY A 531 -32.99 11.86 -17.04
C GLY A 531 -33.20 13.24 -17.66
N ALA A 532 -33.34 13.33 -18.98
CA ALA A 532 -33.37 14.63 -19.66
C ALA A 532 -34.21 14.66 -20.94
N ILE A 533 -34.75 15.85 -21.21
CA ILE A 533 -35.43 16.21 -22.46
C ILE A 533 -34.43 16.91 -23.37
N PHE A 534 -34.19 16.33 -24.55
CA PHE A 534 -33.27 16.88 -25.54
C PHE A 534 -34.01 17.67 -26.62
N SER A 535 -33.44 18.80 -27.04
CA SER A 535 -33.89 19.52 -28.22
C SER A 535 -33.46 18.82 -29.52
N ASP A 536 -33.95 19.31 -30.65
CA ASP A 536 -33.47 18.88 -31.97
C ASP A 536 -31.95 19.01 -32.10
N GLY A 537 -31.32 18.02 -32.75
CA GLY A 537 -29.89 17.97 -33.04
C GLY A 537 -29.08 17.03 -32.14
N TRP A 538 -29.64 16.55 -31.03
CA TRP A 538 -29.03 15.48 -30.24
C TRP A 538 -29.26 14.11 -30.86
N LYS A 539 -28.24 13.26 -30.79
CA LYS A 539 -28.31 11.86 -31.20
C LYS A 539 -27.59 10.97 -30.19
N GLU A 540 -28.11 9.76 -30.01
CA GLU A 540 -27.40 8.73 -29.26
C GLU A 540 -26.41 8.02 -30.19
N ILE A 541 -25.19 7.82 -29.70
CA ILE A 541 -24.16 7.06 -30.42
C ILE A 541 -23.53 6.01 -29.50
N PRO A 542 -23.12 4.85 -30.02
CA PRO A 542 -22.33 3.90 -29.24
C PRO A 542 -20.93 4.46 -28.93
N THR A 543 -20.37 4.11 -27.79
CA THR A 543 -19.00 4.49 -27.43
C THR A 543 -17.98 3.57 -28.12
N THR A 544 -17.72 3.84 -29.39
CA THR A 544 -16.75 3.10 -30.21
C THR A 544 -15.68 4.04 -30.79
N GLY A 545 -14.64 3.46 -31.40
CA GLY A 545 -13.54 4.23 -32.00
C GLY A 545 -12.88 5.14 -30.98
N ARG A 546 -12.89 6.46 -31.22
CA ARG A 546 -12.29 7.45 -30.31
C ARG A 546 -12.94 7.54 -28.92
N LEU A 547 -14.11 6.94 -28.73
CA LEU A 547 -14.84 6.90 -27.46
C LEU A 547 -14.73 5.53 -26.75
N GLN A 548 -14.06 4.54 -27.35
CA GLN A 548 -14.07 3.14 -26.91
C GLN A 548 -13.70 2.95 -25.43
N GLN A 549 -12.73 3.71 -24.93
CA GLN A 549 -12.28 3.60 -23.54
C GLN A 549 -13.35 3.99 -22.50
N PHE A 550 -14.39 4.72 -22.90
CA PHE A 550 -15.50 5.12 -22.03
C PHE A 550 -16.63 4.09 -22.01
N GLY A 551 -16.59 3.09 -22.89
CA GLY A 551 -17.61 2.04 -22.99
C GLY A 551 -17.78 1.20 -21.72
N VAL A 552 -16.76 1.21 -20.85
CA VAL A 552 -16.83 0.59 -19.52
C VAL A 552 -17.78 1.33 -18.55
N TRP A 553 -18.06 2.62 -18.80
CA TRP A 553 -18.97 3.44 -17.99
C TRP A 553 -20.27 3.77 -18.73
N PHE A 554 -20.18 4.04 -20.04
CA PHE A 554 -21.30 4.44 -20.87
C PHE A 554 -21.30 3.60 -22.15
N PRO A 555 -22.18 2.60 -22.30
CA PRO A 555 -22.29 1.86 -23.56
C PRO A 555 -22.64 2.77 -24.76
N THR A 556 -23.41 3.81 -24.49
CA THR A 556 -23.81 4.87 -25.43
C THR A 556 -23.65 6.23 -24.78
N VAL A 557 -23.59 7.28 -25.61
CA VAL A 557 -23.61 8.69 -25.17
C VAL A 557 -24.54 9.51 -26.04
N MET A 558 -25.17 10.52 -25.45
CA MET A 558 -25.89 11.56 -26.20
C MET A 558 -24.90 12.60 -26.71
N THR A 559 -25.04 13.03 -27.96
CA THR A 559 -24.14 14.04 -28.54
C THR A 559 -24.82 15.03 -29.47
N ALA A 560 -24.36 16.28 -29.42
CA ALA A 560 -24.73 17.38 -30.31
C ALA A 560 -23.56 18.35 -30.48
N ASP A 561 -23.58 19.15 -31.55
CA ASP A 561 -22.57 20.17 -31.89
C ASP A 561 -23.15 21.52 -32.31
N LYS A 562 -24.48 21.61 -32.49
CA LYS A 562 -25.15 22.83 -32.91
C LYS A 562 -25.34 23.77 -31.71
N ALA A 563 -24.92 25.02 -31.87
CA ALA A 563 -25.21 26.07 -30.89
C ALA A 563 -26.72 26.17 -30.62
N GLY A 564 -27.09 26.28 -29.35
CA GLY A 564 -28.48 26.30 -28.89
C GLY A 564 -29.11 24.91 -28.71
N ALA A 565 -28.52 23.83 -29.20
CA ALA A 565 -28.97 22.48 -28.86
C ALA A 565 -28.88 22.29 -27.34
N SER A 566 -29.94 21.78 -26.72
CA SER A 566 -30.10 21.81 -25.27
C SER A 566 -30.57 20.48 -24.69
N CYS A 567 -30.25 20.30 -23.41
CA CYS A 567 -30.62 19.18 -22.55
C CYS A 567 -31.27 19.78 -21.29
N THR A 568 -32.54 19.49 -21.07
CA THR A 568 -33.33 20.00 -19.93
C THR A 568 -33.61 18.88 -18.95
N ILE A 569 -33.28 19.10 -17.68
CA ILE A 569 -33.44 18.13 -16.59
C ILE A 569 -34.40 18.74 -15.58
N ARG A 570 -35.42 17.97 -15.20
CA ARG A 570 -36.35 18.31 -14.12
C ARG A 570 -36.10 17.37 -12.96
N PHE A 571 -35.91 17.93 -11.78
CA PHE A 571 -35.58 17.14 -10.60
C PHE A 571 -36.10 17.79 -9.32
N GLU A 572 -36.33 16.98 -8.29
CA GLU A 572 -36.54 17.41 -6.92
C GLU A 572 -35.29 17.06 -6.10
N GLY A 573 -34.57 18.07 -5.62
CA GLY A 573 -33.28 17.87 -4.97
C GLY A 573 -32.52 19.18 -4.77
N ASP A 574 -31.22 19.09 -4.51
CA ASP A 574 -30.34 20.24 -4.29
C ASP A 574 -29.04 20.20 -5.11
N ALA A 575 -28.89 19.24 -6.03
CA ALA A 575 -27.78 19.21 -6.96
C ALA A 575 -28.10 18.49 -8.28
N VAL A 576 -27.61 19.03 -9.41
CA VAL A 576 -27.74 18.40 -10.74
C VAL A 576 -26.47 18.61 -11.56
N GLY A 577 -26.11 17.66 -12.40
CA GLY A 577 -24.86 17.71 -13.15
C GLY A 577 -24.82 16.76 -14.33
N LEU A 578 -23.69 16.77 -15.04
CA LEU A 578 -23.42 15.87 -16.15
C LEU A 578 -22.10 15.15 -15.92
N PHE A 579 -22.09 13.84 -16.17
CA PHE A 579 -20.86 13.11 -16.45
C PHE A 579 -20.71 13.05 -17.97
N ASP A 580 -19.75 13.82 -18.48
CA ASP A 580 -19.50 14.00 -19.90
C ASP A 580 -18.07 13.56 -20.30
N ILE A 581 -17.84 13.55 -21.62
CA ILE A 581 -16.55 13.20 -22.20
C ILE A 581 -15.89 14.46 -22.73
N GLY A 582 -14.69 14.77 -22.21
CA GLY A 582 -13.83 15.83 -22.73
C GLY A 582 -13.12 15.41 -24.01
N GLY A 583 -12.61 16.37 -24.78
CA GLY A 583 -11.90 16.09 -26.03
C GLY A 583 -11.59 17.37 -26.80
N PRO A 584 -10.77 17.31 -27.86
CA PRO A 584 -10.37 18.49 -28.61
C PRO A 584 -11.56 19.30 -29.13
N GLU A 585 -12.60 18.59 -29.54
CA GLU A 585 -13.83 19.10 -30.14
C GLU A 585 -14.81 19.72 -29.16
N VAL A 586 -14.61 19.61 -27.84
CA VAL A 586 -15.69 19.95 -26.91
C VAL A 586 -15.87 21.45 -26.71
N GLY A 587 -17.13 21.86 -26.53
CA GLY A 587 -17.53 23.26 -26.34
C GLY A 587 -17.73 23.69 -24.88
N GLN A 588 -18.59 24.68 -24.70
CA GLN A 588 -19.05 25.16 -23.40
C GLN A 588 -20.58 25.22 -23.36
N LEU A 589 -21.15 25.20 -22.15
CA LEU A 589 -22.59 25.17 -21.94
C LEU A 589 -23.05 26.46 -21.25
N LYS A 590 -24.15 27.03 -21.73
CA LYS A 590 -24.97 27.99 -20.97
C LYS A 590 -25.90 27.25 -20.03
N VAL A 591 -26.22 27.87 -18.90
CA VAL A 591 -27.06 27.29 -17.85
C VAL A 591 -28.23 28.19 -17.57
N MET A 592 -29.43 27.65 -17.72
CA MET A 592 -30.64 28.24 -17.18
C MET A 592 -31.14 27.41 -16.01
N LEU A 593 -31.45 28.05 -14.89
CA LEU A 593 -32.10 27.46 -13.73
C LEU A 593 -33.45 28.18 -13.54
N ASP A 594 -34.54 27.41 -13.54
CA ASP A 594 -35.91 27.89 -13.33
C ASP A 594 -36.26 29.08 -14.24
N GLY A 595 -35.91 28.95 -15.53
CA GLY A 595 -36.18 29.95 -16.56
C GLY A 595 -35.26 31.17 -16.55
N ARG A 596 -34.20 31.20 -15.74
CA ARG A 596 -33.25 32.32 -15.66
C ARG A 596 -31.82 31.87 -15.95
N GLU A 597 -31.09 32.64 -16.77
CA GLU A 597 -29.65 32.45 -16.93
C GLU A 597 -28.94 32.72 -15.60
N VAL A 598 -28.08 31.81 -15.17
CA VAL A 598 -27.38 31.90 -13.89
C VAL A 598 -25.89 32.08 -14.06
N GLN A 599 -25.27 32.75 -13.10
CA GLN A 599 -23.81 32.79 -12.97
C GLN A 599 -23.37 31.84 -11.86
N MET A 600 -22.16 31.31 -11.99
CA MET A 600 -21.68 30.22 -11.16
C MET A 600 -20.25 30.47 -10.68
N LEU A 601 -19.93 30.05 -9.47
CA LEU A 601 -18.57 29.97 -8.98
C LEU A 601 -18.21 28.52 -8.71
N VAL A 602 -17.02 28.12 -9.19
CA VAL A 602 -16.43 26.82 -8.87
C VAL A 602 -16.02 26.83 -7.39
N ASP A 603 -16.64 26.01 -6.57
CA ASP A 603 -16.07 25.59 -5.29
C ASP A 603 -15.01 24.50 -5.52
N LYS A 604 -14.29 24.08 -4.49
CA LYS A 604 -13.27 23.03 -4.55
C LYS A 604 -13.70 21.85 -5.44
N GLY A 605 -12.90 21.56 -6.45
CA GLY A 605 -13.14 20.44 -7.37
C GLY A 605 -14.02 20.85 -8.55
N VAL A 606 -15.14 20.16 -8.74
CA VAL A 606 -16.06 20.34 -9.88
C VAL A 606 -17.49 20.65 -9.46
N ARG A 607 -17.66 21.22 -8.26
CA ARG A 607 -18.94 21.63 -7.69
C ARG A 607 -19.13 23.13 -7.93
N TYR A 608 -20.25 23.51 -8.52
CA TYR A 608 -20.56 24.89 -8.92
C TYR A 608 -21.71 25.41 -8.07
N ASN A 609 -21.53 26.58 -7.46
CA ASN A 609 -22.60 27.26 -6.73
C ASN A 609 -23.18 28.38 -7.59
N VAL A 610 -24.51 28.51 -7.61
CA VAL A 610 -25.17 29.66 -8.23
C VAL A 610 -24.89 30.92 -7.41
N VAL A 611 -24.37 31.95 -8.04
CA VAL A 611 -23.97 33.23 -7.43
C VAL A 611 -24.46 34.41 -8.25
N PRO A 612 -24.60 35.62 -7.66
CA PRO A 612 -25.01 36.80 -8.41
C PRO A 612 -24.02 37.22 -9.51
N GLU A 613 -22.72 37.02 -9.28
CA GLU A 613 -21.64 37.38 -10.20
C GLU A 613 -20.57 36.28 -10.21
N GLY A 614 -20.21 35.79 -11.40
CA GLY A 614 -19.32 34.65 -11.60
C GLY A 614 -19.22 34.23 -13.07
N LEU A 615 -18.98 32.94 -13.30
CA LEU A 615 -18.91 32.34 -14.64
C LEU A 615 -20.32 32.23 -15.24
N ALA A 616 -20.53 32.80 -16.42
CA ALA A 616 -21.79 32.70 -17.16
C ALA A 616 -21.94 31.38 -17.95
N VAL A 617 -20.85 30.62 -18.10
CA VAL A 617 -20.81 29.37 -18.87
C VAL A 617 -20.03 28.29 -18.14
N LEU A 618 -20.41 27.04 -18.37
CA LEU A 618 -19.68 25.85 -17.98
C LEU A 618 -18.76 25.43 -19.13
N ASN A 619 -17.50 25.81 -19.05
CA ASN A 619 -16.50 25.36 -20.00
C ASN A 619 -16.25 23.85 -19.84
N ARG A 620 -16.48 23.08 -20.91
CA ARG A 620 -16.24 21.62 -20.91
C ARG A 620 -14.90 21.27 -21.52
N PHE A 621 -14.17 22.25 -22.07
CA PHE A 621 -12.79 22.09 -22.49
C PHE A 621 -11.84 22.49 -21.35
N ASN A 622 -10.92 21.59 -20.99
CA ASN A 622 -9.86 21.86 -20.03
C ASN A 622 -8.52 21.29 -20.51
N ILE A 623 -7.47 21.49 -19.72
CA ILE A 623 -6.09 21.08 -20.02
C ILE A 623 -5.90 19.59 -20.36
N ASN A 624 -6.89 18.73 -20.06
CA ASN A 624 -6.88 17.29 -20.30
C ASN A 624 -7.61 16.89 -21.59
N CYS A 625 -8.11 17.85 -22.36
CA CYS A 625 -8.95 17.59 -23.52
C CYS A 625 -8.16 17.38 -24.82
N ASN A 626 -6.86 17.66 -24.89
CA ASN A 626 -6.04 17.50 -26.10
C ASN A 626 -5.98 16.07 -26.67
N ASN A 627 -6.01 15.05 -25.79
CA ASN A 627 -5.88 13.65 -26.17
C ASN A 627 -7.04 12.75 -25.71
N ARG A 628 -8.10 13.34 -25.12
CA ARG A 628 -9.30 12.61 -24.67
C ARG A 628 -8.93 11.44 -23.73
N TYR A 629 -8.07 11.63 -22.73
CA TYR A 629 -7.60 10.51 -21.89
C TYR A 629 -8.52 10.15 -20.71
N ARG A 630 -9.47 11.02 -20.33
CA ARG A 630 -10.39 10.77 -19.19
C ARG A 630 -11.77 11.38 -19.40
N GLY A 631 -12.76 10.83 -18.69
CA GLY A 631 -14.07 11.45 -18.56
C GLY A 631 -13.98 12.63 -17.59
N GLN A 632 -15.00 13.47 -17.56
CA GLN A 632 -15.06 14.62 -16.67
C GLN A 632 -16.51 14.87 -16.25
N PHE A 633 -16.71 15.54 -15.13
CA PHE A 633 -18.06 15.83 -14.66
C PHE A 633 -18.11 17.20 -14.02
N PHE A 634 -19.33 17.65 -13.75
CA PHE A 634 -19.59 18.77 -12.87
C PHE A 634 -20.91 18.53 -12.14
N VAL A 635 -21.10 19.23 -11.03
CA VAL A 635 -22.40 19.30 -10.35
C VAL A 635 -22.69 20.75 -9.99
N LEU A 636 -23.84 21.26 -10.43
CA LEU A 636 -24.43 22.52 -10.04
C LEU A 636 -25.23 22.31 -8.75
N GLN A 637 -24.91 23.07 -7.71
CA GLN A 637 -25.65 23.12 -6.46
C GLN A 637 -26.83 24.09 -6.60
N THR A 638 -28.01 23.65 -6.19
CA THR A 638 -29.24 24.44 -6.15
C THR A 638 -29.73 24.58 -4.71
N ALA A 639 -30.78 25.36 -4.49
CA ALA A 639 -31.54 25.23 -3.25
C ALA A 639 -32.23 23.85 -3.21
N PRO A 640 -32.61 23.34 -2.03
CA PRO A 640 -33.50 22.18 -1.97
C PRO A 640 -34.87 22.51 -2.55
N GLY A 641 -35.34 21.72 -3.50
CA GLY A 641 -36.69 21.86 -4.07
C GLY A 641 -36.83 21.27 -5.46
N LYS A 642 -37.94 21.59 -6.11
CA LYS A 642 -38.18 21.23 -7.51
C LYS A 642 -37.55 22.27 -8.42
N HIS A 643 -36.76 21.80 -9.37
CA HIS A 643 -36.00 22.65 -10.30
C HIS A 643 -36.11 22.15 -11.74
N GLU A 644 -36.05 23.09 -12.67
CA GLU A 644 -35.79 22.83 -14.09
C GLU A 644 -34.45 23.47 -14.47
N VAL A 645 -33.52 22.66 -14.96
CA VAL A 645 -32.20 23.12 -15.42
C VAL A 645 -32.01 22.78 -16.89
N THR A 646 -31.72 23.79 -17.71
CA THR A 646 -31.41 23.63 -19.13
C THR A 646 -29.94 23.95 -19.37
N PHE A 647 -29.23 22.97 -19.94
CA PHE A 647 -27.87 23.12 -20.45
C PHE A 647 -27.91 23.26 -21.97
N SER A 648 -27.42 24.38 -22.51
CA SER A 648 -27.43 24.67 -23.95
C SER A 648 -26.03 24.88 -24.49
N ILE A 649 -25.71 24.30 -25.66
CA ILE A 649 -24.40 24.51 -26.31
C ILE A 649 -24.24 25.98 -26.67
N ASP A 650 -23.20 26.63 -26.15
CA ASP A 650 -22.92 28.03 -26.47
C ASP A 650 -22.37 28.16 -27.90
N LYS A 651 -22.65 29.30 -28.54
CA LYS A 651 -22.09 29.64 -29.85
C LYS A 651 -20.62 30.03 -29.78
N ILE A 652 -20.16 30.45 -28.60
CA ILE A 652 -18.77 30.84 -28.37
C ILE A 652 -17.95 29.57 -28.09
N ILE A 653 -16.88 29.37 -28.85
CA ILE A 653 -15.90 28.32 -28.60
C ILE A 653 -14.87 28.86 -27.59
N PRO A 654 -14.51 28.11 -26.53
CA PRO A 654 -13.48 28.53 -25.57
C PRO A 654 -12.14 28.84 -26.25
N ASP A 655 -11.31 29.71 -25.66
CA ASP A 655 -9.91 29.84 -26.09
C ASP A 655 -9.12 28.60 -25.64
N LYS A 656 -9.16 27.57 -26.49
CA LYS A 656 -8.53 26.27 -26.22
C LYS A 656 -7.00 26.38 -26.18
N ARG A 657 -6.39 27.36 -26.85
CA ARG A 657 -4.93 27.57 -26.82
C ARG A 657 -4.53 28.13 -25.46
N GLU A 658 -5.25 29.12 -24.96
CA GLU A 658 -5.04 29.67 -23.60
C GLU A 658 -5.17 28.58 -22.54
N ILE A 659 -6.22 27.74 -22.63
CA ILE A 659 -6.51 26.69 -21.64
C ILE A 659 -5.45 25.57 -21.63
N LEU A 660 -4.91 25.18 -22.79
CA LEU A 660 -3.88 24.14 -22.87
C LEU A 660 -2.54 24.62 -22.30
N GLY A 661 -2.27 25.92 -22.37
CA GLY A 661 -1.01 26.51 -21.94
C GLY A 661 0.17 26.12 -22.85
N ALA A 662 1.32 26.76 -22.64
CA ALA A 662 2.48 26.68 -23.53
C ALA A 662 2.99 25.25 -23.77
N ASP A 663 2.88 24.37 -22.77
CA ASP A 663 3.46 23.01 -22.81
C ASP A 663 2.64 22.01 -23.64
N GLN A 664 1.42 22.36 -24.07
CA GLN A 664 0.51 21.45 -24.77
C GLN A 664 -0.03 21.99 -26.11
N LEU A 665 0.68 22.96 -26.71
CA LEU A 665 0.23 23.61 -27.94
C LEU A 665 0.54 22.84 -29.23
N ASN A 666 1.33 21.78 -29.20
CA ASN A 666 1.78 21.08 -30.41
C ASN A 666 0.60 20.55 -31.24
N ASP A 667 -0.27 19.74 -30.63
CA ASP A 667 -1.39 19.09 -31.34
C ASP A 667 -2.44 20.10 -31.86
N ILE A 668 -2.78 21.15 -31.09
CA ILE A 668 -3.71 22.21 -31.55
C ILE A 668 -3.11 23.11 -32.63
N THR A 669 -1.79 23.20 -32.71
CA THR A 669 -1.10 23.96 -33.77
C THR A 669 -1.00 23.16 -35.06
N GLU A 670 -0.75 21.86 -34.96
CA GLU A 670 -0.69 20.95 -36.11
C GLU A 670 -2.08 20.59 -36.66
N HIS A 671 -3.10 20.53 -35.79
CA HIS A 671 -4.46 20.09 -36.13
C HIS A 671 -5.54 21.06 -35.61
N PRO A 672 -5.55 22.34 -36.00
CA PRO A 672 -6.50 23.34 -35.49
C PRO A 672 -7.96 22.98 -35.78
N GLU A 673 -8.25 22.28 -36.87
CA GLU A 673 -9.58 21.80 -37.24
C GLU A 673 -10.18 20.87 -36.18
N LYS A 674 -9.35 20.05 -35.53
CA LYS A 674 -9.75 19.14 -34.45
C LYS A 674 -10.37 19.89 -33.26
N TYR A 675 -9.99 21.15 -33.07
CA TYR A 675 -10.37 22.00 -31.94
C TYR A 675 -11.46 23.02 -32.27
N ALA A 676 -11.79 23.23 -33.55
CA ALA A 676 -12.72 24.26 -34.02
C ALA A 676 -14.20 23.91 -33.86
N HIS A 677 -14.54 23.05 -32.90
CA HIS A 677 -15.88 22.52 -32.67
C HIS A 677 -16.41 22.85 -31.28
N ALA A 678 -17.73 22.75 -31.12
CA ALA A 678 -18.46 22.93 -29.86
C ALA A 678 -19.25 21.66 -29.46
N GLN A 679 -18.71 20.48 -29.79
CA GLN A 679 -19.38 19.21 -29.52
C GLN A 679 -19.58 19.00 -28.02
N ILE A 680 -20.65 18.31 -27.63
CA ILE A 680 -20.86 17.82 -26.26
C ILE A 680 -21.19 16.33 -26.31
N TYR A 681 -20.74 15.59 -25.30
CA TYR A 681 -20.97 14.15 -25.12
C TYR A 681 -21.47 13.89 -23.71
N ILE A 682 -22.75 13.58 -23.53
CA ILE A 682 -23.32 13.29 -22.22
C ILE A 682 -23.40 11.78 -22.04
N GLY A 683 -22.69 11.26 -21.03
CA GLY A 683 -22.74 9.85 -20.65
C GLY A 683 -23.76 9.55 -19.56
N LYS A 684 -23.86 10.41 -18.55
CA LYS A 684 -24.86 10.30 -17.47
C LYS A 684 -25.35 11.68 -17.01
N ILE A 685 -26.59 11.74 -16.54
CA ILE A 685 -27.08 12.84 -15.71
C ILE A 685 -26.78 12.49 -14.26
N LEU A 686 -26.30 13.45 -13.49
CA LEU A 686 -26.04 13.33 -12.06
C LEU A 686 -27.11 14.12 -11.33
N VAL A 687 -27.69 13.56 -10.29
CA VAL A 687 -28.69 14.25 -9.46
C VAL A 687 -28.51 13.85 -8.01
N LYS A 688 -28.62 14.81 -7.09
CA LYS A 688 -28.82 14.57 -5.66
C LYS A 688 -30.28 14.86 -5.35
N GLY A 689 -31.08 13.79 -5.32
CA GLY A 689 -32.54 13.86 -5.35
C GLY A 689 -33.12 12.97 -6.46
N ASP A 690 -34.33 13.26 -6.90
CA ASP A 690 -35.11 12.44 -7.84
C ASP A 690 -35.39 13.18 -9.16
N ILE A 691 -35.33 12.47 -10.28
CA ILE A 691 -35.77 12.99 -11.58
C ILE A 691 -37.31 13.07 -11.61
N LEU A 692 -37.85 14.13 -12.22
CA LEU A 692 -39.29 14.33 -12.37
C LEU A 692 -39.74 13.98 -13.79
N ASP A 693 -40.76 13.12 -13.90
CA ASP A 693 -41.29 12.59 -15.18
C ASP A 693 -42.25 13.55 -15.91
N GLU A 694 -42.71 14.63 -15.26
CA GLU A 694 -43.74 15.49 -15.82
C GLU A 694 -43.19 16.33 -16.99
N LYS A 695 -43.73 16.09 -18.20
CA LYS A 695 -43.47 16.83 -19.44
C LYS A 695 -44.21 18.16 -19.52
#